data_AF-A0A2U3ED66-F1
#
_entry.id   AF-A0A2U3ED66-F1
#
_cell.length_a   1.000
_cell.length_b   1.000
_cell.length_c   1.000
_cell.angle_alpha   90.00
_cell.angle_beta   90.00
_cell.angle_gamma   90.00
#
_symmetry.space_group_name_H-M   'P 1'
#
loop_
_entity.id
_entity.type
_entity.pdbx_description
1 polymer ?
#
loop_
_entity_poly.entity_id
_entity_poly.type
_entity_poly.pdbx_seq_one_letter_code
_entity_poly.pdbx_strand_id
1 'polypeptide(L)'
;MPGSTHSLSSSTVHEKAPAPSAGIDEKNQYRPSRSASQSSKAAEAPPYYASSERDLERGAVVAAVDEDDNYSSSEKRPAGAAVQQPGDAKPGQGPPPPAGGPPGADFPDGGVEAWLVVLGGWCALFCTFGLVNCVGVFEQYYVNGPLRQYSSSTVSWILSVQVWTMVFSGTVFGRLFDNYGPRWLLWGGTVAYVFGLMMVSLSSEYYQFFLAQAVVSSVGSSAVFNACMSSLVSWFSKNRSAAFGVMVSGSSVGGVVLPIMMNKLIERIGFPWMMRAMAFMFLGLLIFASLTVKARLPPKPRPFKLMEYVNNLRDVRLLVTIIGFFFFMWGMFLPFNYVLLQAEAAGTSPTLIPYLLPILNAVSIFGRIIPGIVADKLGRYNVMVIITFISALFCLAVWTPVKNTAGILVFMIIFGFSSGGFISLGPTCIAQISDIREIGTRVGTAFAIQSFGALTGSPIAGAIVQAQHGSYLGLQLFCGFSMLAGSIVLLGARFTQVGLKLVKVGRPFNSFCVILCPAVEKPSTNTASLPRSGLIASAGWSDSPLLVPGEEKRDIVWEPTTRQFWAEKRLESVQRRSRARAAYASPSAETIDNDMAALAIRLRPALASDAPAVVATMHDAFRDSLFHQRCFPTSDPASRESLVQWVDKNLADPESHMIIAERDTAPPRPLPSASSAGTGADAEPPRPVAGFARWVRRPAPSPAPVLDPSSQPPPPPPRMVFTPDMYPAGGDAALAARVFQANYDALMRATEGRSVWFLSMLVVPREHQRRGVGTALLRYGLERADRDGWVAYVNASPEGKSLYDRFGFVAVERSEFGDIVEHHMLREPESRR
;
A
#
# COMPACT_ATOMS: atom_id res chain seq x y z
N MET A 1 71.91 10.45 -16.75
CA MET A 1 73.19 11.19 -16.96
C MET A 1 72.88 12.68 -17.08
N PRO A 2 73.78 13.59 -16.68
CA PRO A 2 73.46 14.40 -15.48
C PRO A 2 73.69 15.91 -15.59
N GLY A 3 73.26 16.64 -14.55
CA GLY A 3 73.65 18.02 -14.25
C GLY A 3 72.45 18.97 -14.06
N SER A 4 72.45 19.93 -13.14
CA SER A 4 73.35 20.11 -11.97
C SER A 4 72.71 21.02 -10.91
N THR A 5 73.16 20.84 -9.67
CA THR A 5 72.82 21.57 -8.43
C THR A 5 72.80 23.11 -8.50
N HIS A 6 71.93 23.74 -7.69
CA HIS A 6 72.31 24.80 -6.75
C HIS A 6 71.35 24.82 -5.53
N SER A 7 71.66 25.59 -4.48
CA SER A 7 71.28 25.25 -3.10
C SER A 7 71.27 26.44 -2.12
N LEU A 8 70.46 26.34 -1.04
CA LEU A 8 70.54 27.11 0.23
C LEU A 8 70.21 28.63 0.11
N SER A 9 69.77 29.37 1.16
CA SER A 9 69.26 29.01 2.50
C SER A 9 68.45 30.17 3.14
N SER A 10 67.63 29.82 4.12
CA SER A 10 66.94 30.62 5.16
C SER A 10 67.37 32.07 5.47
N SER A 11 66.39 32.92 5.80
CA SER A 11 66.42 33.80 6.98
C SER A 11 65.01 34.19 7.47
N THR A 12 64.85 34.35 8.79
CA THR A 12 63.60 34.76 9.48
C THR A 12 63.85 36.02 10.32
N VAL A 13 62.92 36.97 10.34
CA VAL A 13 62.89 38.09 11.31
C VAL A 13 61.44 38.36 11.77
N HIS A 14 61.27 38.81 13.02
CA HIS A 14 59.99 39.15 13.64
C HIS A 14 59.63 40.64 13.54
N GLU A 15 58.34 40.95 13.42
CA GLU A 15 57.64 42.03 14.15
C GLU A 15 56.14 41.66 14.19
N LYS A 16 55.41 41.49 15.31
CA LYS A 16 55.33 42.14 16.63
C LYS A 16 54.40 43.37 16.63
N ALA A 17 53.19 43.19 17.18
CA ALA A 17 52.16 44.21 17.29
C ALA A 17 52.26 45.06 18.57
N PRO A 18 51.58 46.21 18.60
CA PRO A 18 50.99 46.70 19.85
C PRO A 18 49.52 47.17 19.73
N ALA A 19 48.75 46.82 20.75
CA ALA A 19 47.67 47.62 21.35
C ALA A 19 48.18 48.07 22.76
N PRO A 20 47.45 48.82 23.62
CA PRO A 20 46.06 49.27 23.54
C PRO A 20 45.78 50.72 24.03
N SER A 21 44.51 51.14 24.02
CA SER A 21 43.93 52.12 24.97
C SER A 21 42.42 51.87 25.11
N ALA A 22 41.76 52.41 26.16
CA ALA A 22 40.37 52.04 26.52
C ALA A 22 39.57 53.16 27.22
N GLY A 23 38.23 53.01 27.23
CA GLY A 23 37.27 53.83 27.99
C GLY A 23 36.56 54.93 27.16
N ILE A 24 35.38 55.44 27.55
CA ILE A 24 34.45 55.10 28.65
C ILE A 24 33.01 55.50 28.23
N ASP A 25 31.98 55.09 28.98
CA ASP A 25 30.55 55.33 28.77
C ASP A 25 30.11 56.79 28.56
N GLU A 26 28.97 57.02 27.88
CA GLU A 26 27.75 57.46 28.59
C GLU A 26 26.43 57.25 27.81
N LYS A 27 25.30 57.45 28.51
CA LYS A 27 23.92 57.36 28.00
C LYS A 27 23.33 58.76 27.84
N ASN A 28 22.40 58.96 26.90
CA ASN A 28 21.02 59.28 27.31
C ASN A 28 19.94 59.21 26.22
N GLN A 29 18.69 59.22 26.68
CA GLN A 29 17.46 59.29 25.88
C GLN A 29 17.11 60.76 25.57
N TYR A 30 16.32 61.04 24.51
CA TYR A 30 15.29 62.08 24.61
C TYR A 30 14.11 61.91 23.63
N ARG A 31 12.88 62.05 24.17
CA ARG A 31 11.59 62.27 23.49
C ARG A 31 10.60 62.70 24.58
N PRO A 32 9.78 63.76 24.41
CA PRO A 32 8.32 63.52 24.49
C PRO A 32 7.38 64.55 23.81
N SER A 33 6.18 64.11 23.42
CA SER A 33 4.90 64.89 23.36
C SER A 33 4.84 66.13 22.41
N ARG A 34 3.71 66.72 21.99
CA ARG A 34 2.23 66.53 22.08
C ARG A 34 1.62 67.20 20.78
N SER A 35 0.34 67.18 20.39
CA SER A 35 -0.92 66.86 21.09
C SER A 35 -2.00 66.05 20.32
N ALA A 36 -3.03 66.68 19.72
CA ALA A 36 -4.43 66.27 19.95
C ALA A 36 -5.52 66.70 18.91
N SER A 37 -6.72 66.11 19.07
CA SER A 37 -8.09 66.50 18.66
C SER A 37 -8.61 66.39 17.20
N GLN A 38 -9.73 65.65 17.09
CA GLN A 38 -10.96 65.87 16.29
C GLN A 38 -11.05 65.53 14.77
N SER A 39 -11.77 64.43 14.49
CA SER A 39 -12.97 64.29 13.63
C SER A 39 -13.03 64.95 12.24
N SER A 40 -13.31 64.17 11.18
CA SER A 40 -14.64 64.12 10.50
C SER A 40 -14.64 63.34 9.17
N LYS A 41 -15.80 62.72 8.84
CA LYS A 41 -16.29 62.27 7.51
C LYS A 41 -15.62 61.09 6.79
N ALA A 42 -16.45 60.47 5.94
CA ALA A 42 -16.21 59.26 5.13
C ALA A 42 -16.35 59.59 3.63
N ALA A 43 -16.62 58.56 2.81
CA ALA A 43 -16.71 58.56 1.33
C ALA A 43 -15.33 58.57 0.62
N GLU A 44 -15.12 57.92 -0.53
CA GLU A 44 -16.05 57.10 -1.34
C GLU A 44 -15.28 56.08 -2.21
N ALA A 45 -15.97 55.07 -2.74
CA ALA A 45 -15.43 54.11 -3.71
C ALA A 45 -16.42 53.91 -4.88
N PRO A 46 -15.97 53.88 -6.15
CA PRO A 46 -16.87 53.87 -7.31
C PRO A 46 -17.45 52.48 -7.66
N PRO A 47 -18.61 52.38 -8.35
CA PRO A 47 -19.41 51.15 -8.40
C PRO A 47 -19.70 50.65 -9.85
N TYR A 48 -20.79 49.87 -10.01
CA TYR A 48 -21.32 49.16 -11.20
C TYR A 48 -20.65 47.80 -11.52
N TYR A 49 -21.39 46.77 -11.94
CA TYR A 49 -22.78 46.72 -12.46
C TYR A 49 -23.72 45.83 -11.61
N ALA A 50 -25.03 46.10 -11.70
CA ALA A 50 -26.13 45.24 -11.19
C ALA A 50 -26.55 44.21 -12.28
N SER A 51 -27.58 43.34 -12.19
CA SER A 51 -28.79 43.32 -11.33
C SER A 51 -29.52 41.96 -11.42
N SER A 52 -30.28 41.56 -10.40
CA SER A 52 -31.74 41.31 -10.50
C SER A 52 -32.28 40.62 -9.24
N GLU A 53 -33.32 41.19 -8.61
CA GLU A 53 -34.05 40.59 -7.49
C GLU A 53 -35.34 39.91 -7.97
N ARG A 54 -35.89 39.03 -7.13
CA ARG A 54 -37.35 38.90 -6.94
C ARG A 54 -37.69 38.16 -5.64
N ASP A 55 -38.69 38.68 -4.95
CA ASP A 55 -39.09 38.30 -3.59
C ASP A 55 -39.95 37.04 -3.55
N LEU A 56 -40.00 36.38 -2.38
CA LEU A 56 -41.21 36.40 -1.54
C LEU A 56 -40.97 35.76 -0.15
N GLU A 57 -41.84 36.14 0.79
CA GLU A 57 -41.68 35.94 2.24
C GLU A 57 -42.17 34.56 2.74
N ARG A 58 -41.71 34.12 3.93
CA ARG A 58 -42.55 33.92 5.14
C ARG A 58 -41.83 33.20 6.29
N GLY A 59 -42.22 33.52 7.53
CA GLY A 59 -42.13 32.62 8.69
C GLY A 59 -41.03 32.95 9.71
N ALA A 60 -41.42 33.58 10.82
CA ALA A 60 -40.58 33.79 12.00
C ALA A 60 -41.16 33.05 13.23
N VAL A 61 -40.33 32.86 14.26
CA VAL A 61 -40.57 32.67 15.73
C VAL A 61 -39.22 32.14 16.27
N VAL A 62 -38.36 32.90 16.95
CA VAL A 62 -38.49 33.61 18.25
C VAL A 62 -38.48 32.67 19.46
N ALA A 63 -37.33 32.62 20.14
CA ALA A 63 -37.19 32.42 21.59
C ALA A 63 -35.77 32.86 22.02
N ALA A 64 -35.66 33.68 23.07
CA ALA A 64 -34.40 34.13 23.66
C ALA A 64 -34.58 34.40 25.16
N VAL A 65 -33.54 34.10 25.95
CA VAL A 65 -33.23 34.47 27.35
C VAL A 65 -31.69 34.28 27.42
N ASP A 66 -30.81 35.27 27.64
CA ASP A 66 -30.60 36.14 28.82
C ASP A 66 -30.12 35.33 30.06
N GLU A 67 -29.23 35.75 30.96
CA GLU A 67 -28.24 36.85 31.12
C GLU A 67 -27.18 36.26 32.10
N ASP A 68 -25.86 36.32 31.89
CA ASP A 68 -24.88 37.41 32.08
C ASP A 68 -24.10 37.34 33.43
N ASP A 69 -23.06 38.16 33.59
CA ASP A 69 -22.08 38.30 34.71
C ASP A 69 -21.15 37.09 35.09
N ASN A 70 -19.80 37.13 35.26
CA ASN A 70 -18.75 38.16 35.48
C ASN A 70 -18.22 38.24 36.93
N TYR A 71 -16.97 37.77 37.17
CA TYR A 71 -15.95 38.52 37.93
C TYR A 71 -14.53 37.93 37.75
N SER A 72 -13.51 38.53 38.38
CA SER A 72 -12.11 38.47 37.90
C SER A 72 -11.02 38.15 38.94
N SER A 73 -9.86 37.71 38.41
CA SER A 73 -8.48 38.07 38.83
C SER A 73 -7.79 37.44 40.07
N SER A 74 -6.56 36.94 39.81
CA SER A 74 -5.38 36.85 40.73
C SER A 74 -5.45 35.84 41.91
N GLU A 75 -4.36 35.30 42.48
CA GLU A 75 -2.94 35.20 42.10
C GLU A 75 -2.25 34.02 42.87
N LYS A 76 -0.98 33.72 42.51
CA LYS A 76 0.07 33.06 43.34
C LYS A 76 0.03 31.53 43.63
N ARG A 77 1.26 31.01 43.70
CA ARG A 77 1.78 29.71 44.20
C ARG A 77 2.61 30.01 45.49
N PRO A 78 3.16 29.05 46.29
CA PRO A 78 3.49 27.65 45.95
C PRO A 78 3.26 26.57 47.05
N ALA A 79 3.55 25.31 46.67
CA ALA A 79 4.09 24.19 47.48
C ALA A 79 3.37 23.71 48.77
N GLY A 80 2.88 22.47 48.71
CA GLY A 80 2.45 21.61 49.83
C GLY A 80 2.33 20.16 49.33
N ALA A 81 2.46 19.15 50.20
CA ALA A 81 2.71 17.77 49.76
C ALA A 81 1.69 16.70 50.22
N ALA A 82 1.46 15.75 49.32
CA ALA A 82 1.08 14.35 49.54
C ALA A 82 -0.39 13.96 49.88
N VAL A 83 -0.71 12.74 49.44
CA VAL A 83 -1.87 11.86 49.75
C VAL A 83 -3.27 12.33 49.31
N GLN A 84 -3.78 11.69 48.26
CA GLN A 84 -5.22 11.48 48.05
C GLN A 84 -5.49 10.17 47.28
N GLN A 85 -6.69 9.61 47.48
CA GLN A 85 -7.10 8.28 46.98
C GLN A 85 -7.65 8.33 45.54
N PRO A 86 -7.72 7.19 44.81
CA PRO A 86 -8.08 7.18 43.39
C PRO A 86 -9.58 7.34 43.14
N GLY A 87 -9.94 8.18 42.16
CA GLY A 87 -11.30 8.33 41.63
C GLY A 87 -11.32 8.88 40.20
N ASP A 88 -12.19 8.30 39.37
CA ASP A 88 -12.78 8.83 38.14
C ASP A 88 -11.88 9.47 37.06
N ALA A 89 -11.13 8.61 36.36
CA ALA A 89 -10.63 8.94 35.03
C ALA A 89 -11.72 8.77 33.95
N LYS A 90 -11.88 9.77 33.08
CA LYS A 90 -12.84 9.74 31.95
C LYS A 90 -12.55 8.57 30.99
N PRO A 91 -13.58 7.90 30.40
CA PRO A 91 -13.37 6.80 29.46
C PRO A 91 -12.44 7.18 28.30
N GLY A 92 -11.36 6.40 28.13
CA GLY A 92 -10.31 6.70 27.16
C GLY A 92 -10.73 6.50 25.71
N GLN A 93 -10.22 7.36 24.82
CA GLN A 93 -10.27 7.10 23.38
C GLN A 93 -9.47 5.83 23.07
N GLY A 94 -10.11 4.86 22.42
CA GLY A 94 -9.47 3.61 22.04
C GLY A 94 -8.29 3.82 21.07
N PRO A 95 -7.33 2.87 20.99
CA PRO A 95 -6.20 2.98 20.08
C PRO A 95 -6.68 3.09 18.63
N PRO A 96 -6.04 3.92 17.79
CA PRO A 96 -6.45 4.10 16.40
C PRO A 96 -6.32 2.77 15.62
N PRO A 97 -7.22 2.50 14.66
CA PRO A 97 -7.27 1.22 13.95
C PRO A 97 -5.94 0.91 13.21
N PRO A 98 -5.56 -0.37 13.12
CA PRO A 98 -4.23 -0.76 12.66
C PRO A 98 -3.99 -0.37 11.19
N ALA A 99 -2.89 0.33 10.93
CA ALA A 99 -2.53 0.83 9.61
C ALA A 99 -2.33 -0.29 8.56
N GLY A 100 -3.40 -0.54 7.81
CA GLY A 100 -3.42 -1.25 6.54
C GLY A 100 -4.55 -0.63 5.71
N GLY A 101 -4.28 -0.27 4.45
CA GLY A 101 -5.22 0.51 3.64
C GLY A 101 -6.61 -0.15 3.48
N PRO A 102 -7.66 0.65 3.23
CA PRO A 102 -9.06 0.23 3.36
C PRO A 102 -9.39 -1.05 2.56
N PRO A 103 -10.05 -2.05 3.17
CA PRO A 103 -10.57 -3.21 2.45
C PRO A 103 -11.56 -2.74 1.37
N GLY A 104 -11.28 -3.05 0.10
CA GLY A 104 -12.10 -2.62 -1.05
C GLY A 104 -11.45 -1.62 -2.00
N ALA A 105 -10.18 -1.24 -1.81
CA ALA A 105 -9.42 -0.56 -2.87
C ALA A 105 -9.09 -1.53 -4.01
N ASP A 106 -9.93 -1.62 -5.04
CA ASP A 106 -9.75 -2.50 -6.21
C ASP A 106 -8.51 -2.09 -7.03
N PHE A 107 -7.31 -2.60 -6.74
CA PHE A 107 -6.12 -2.26 -7.53
C PHE A 107 -6.19 -2.88 -8.94
N PRO A 108 -6.02 -2.10 -10.02
CA PRO A 108 -6.06 -2.65 -11.38
C PRO A 108 -4.85 -3.56 -11.68
N ASP A 109 -3.72 -3.37 -10.99
CA ASP A 109 -2.50 -4.21 -11.05
C ASP A 109 -1.95 -4.47 -12.49
N GLY A 110 -2.34 -3.60 -13.43
CA GLY A 110 -2.09 -3.67 -14.87
C GLY A 110 -3.04 -2.75 -15.64
N GLY A 111 -3.17 -2.97 -16.95
CA GLY A 111 -3.94 -2.10 -17.86
C GLY A 111 -3.12 -0.94 -18.44
N VAL A 112 -3.59 -0.37 -19.55
CA VAL A 112 -2.83 0.63 -20.33
C VAL A 112 -2.50 1.87 -19.52
N GLU A 113 -3.46 2.42 -18.76
CA GLU A 113 -3.20 3.61 -17.91
C GLU A 113 -2.15 3.33 -16.83
N ALA A 114 -2.19 2.19 -16.16
CA ALA A 114 -1.22 1.85 -15.11
C ALA A 114 0.20 1.73 -15.68
N TRP A 115 0.35 1.15 -16.88
CA TRP A 115 1.64 1.07 -17.56
C TRP A 115 2.09 2.40 -18.19
N LEU A 116 1.18 3.29 -18.59
CA LEU A 116 1.51 4.67 -18.95
C LEU A 116 2.02 5.47 -17.75
N VAL A 117 1.47 5.27 -16.54
CA VAL A 117 2.00 5.86 -15.30
C VAL A 117 3.41 5.33 -14.99
N VAL A 118 3.65 4.02 -15.19
CA VAL A 118 5.00 3.44 -15.08
C VAL A 118 5.97 4.06 -16.09
N LEU A 119 5.55 4.25 -17.35
CA LEU A 119 6.39 4.82 -18.42
C LEU A 119 6.68 6.32 -18.20
N GLY A 120 5.68 7.10 -17.81
CA GLY A 120 5.86 8.51 -17.42
C GLY A 120 6.80 8.66 -16.23
N GLY A 121 6.63 7.81 -15.20
CA GLY A 121 7.56 7.73 -14.08
C GLY A 121 8.97 7.30 -14.49
N TRP A 122 9.10 6.38 -15.46
CA TRP A 122 10.39 5.97 -16.01
C TRP A 122 11.11 7.14 -16.70
N CYS A 123 10.41 7.92 -17.52
CA CYS A 123 10.95 9.14 -18.15
C CYS A 123 11.37 10.18 -17.09
N ALA A 124 10.56 10.37 -16.04
CA ALA A 124 10.88 11.27 -14.94
C ALA A 124 12.12 10.82 -14.15
N LEU A 125 12.26 9.52 -13.86
CA LEU A 125 13.43 8.98 -13.16
C LEU A 125 14.69 8.95 -14.04
N PHE A 126 14.55 8.73 -15.36
CA PHE A 126 15.63 8.91 -16.32
C PHE A 126 16.19 10.34 -16.30
N CYS A 127 15.34 11.36 -16.18
CA CYS A 127 15.80 12.74 -16.06
C CYS A 127 16.45 13.00 -14.69
N THR A 128 15.69 12.78 -13.61
CA THR A 128 16.04 13.20 -12.23
C THR A 128 17.25 12.47 -11.66
N PHE A 129 17.09 11.21 -11.23
CA PHE A 129 18.21 10.41 -10.70
C PHE A 129 19.23 10.03 -11.79
N GLY A 130 18.84 10.02 -13.08
CA GLY A 130 19.79 9.78 -14.17
C GLY A 130 20.83 10.89 -14.30
N LEU A 131 20.45 12.16 -14.12
CA LEU A 131 21.41 13.27 -14.06
C LEU A 131 22.27 13.20 -12.79
N VAL A 132 21.69 12.80 -11.66
CA VAL A 132 22.45 12.57 -10.41
C VAL A 132 23.54 11.52 -10.61
N ASN A 133 23.29 10.46 -11.38
CA ASN A 133 24.31 9.46 -11.74
C ASN A 133 25.46 9.99 -12.61
N CYS A 134 25.42 11.26 -13.06
CA CYS A 134 26.46 11.89 -13.86
C CYS A 134 27.54 12.64 -13.04
N VAL A 135 27.61 12.43 -11.71
CA VAL A 135 28.52 13.11 -10.75
C VAL A 135 29.90 13.41 -11.35
N GLY A 136 30.59 12.39 -11.87
CA GLY A 136 31.96 12.52 -12.38
C GLY A 136 32.13 13.52 -13.53
N VAL A 137 31.12 13.70 -14.39
CA VAL A 137 31.19 14.66 -15.51
C VAL A 137 31.10 16.11 -14.98
N PHE A 138 30.28 16.34 -13.96
CA PHE A 138 30.18 17.64 -13.30
C PHE A 138 31.43 17.95 -12.48
N GLU A 139 31.88 17.02 -11.62
CA GLU A 139 33.10 17.19 -10.80
C GLU A 139 34.32 17.46 -11.69
N GLN A 140 34.51 16.65 -12.75
CA GLN A 140 35.62 16.83 -13.68
C GLN A 140 35.55 18.18 -14.40
N TYR A 141 34.38 18.62 -14.88
CA TYR A 141 34.23 19.93 -15.53
C TYR A 141 34.47 21.10 -14.56
N TYR A 142 33.99 21.00 -13.32
CA TYR A 142 34.12 22.06 -12.33
C TYR A 142 35.57 22.19 -11.85
N VAL A 143 36.20 21.10 -11.41
CA VAL A 143 37.60 21.09 -10.95
C VAL A 143 38.57 21.45 -12.07
N ASN A 144 38.33 21.01 -13.31
CA ASN A 144 39.18 21.34 -14.46
C ASN A 144 38.70 22.57 -15.26
N GLY A 145 37.75 23.35 -14.75
CA GLY A 145 37.13 24.46 -15.49
C GLY A 145 36.93 25.70 -14.60
N PRO A 146 35.69 26.18 -14.40
CA PRO A 146 35.44 27.45 -13.71
C PRO A 146 35.82 27.44 -12.23
N LEU A 147 35.91 26.28 -11.58
CA LEU A 147 36.12 26.17 -10.14
C LEU A 147 37.53 25.66 -9.76
N ARG A 148 38.51 25.74 -10.68
CA ARG A 148 39.94 25.35 -10.50
C ARG A 148 40.60 25.93 -9.23
N GLN A 149 40.15 27.09 -8.76
CA GLN A 149 40.67 27.75 -7.55
C GLN A 149 40.17 27.14 -6.22
N TYR A 150 39.19 26.24 -6.27
CA TYR A 150 38.63 25.56 -5.10
C TYR A 150 39.18 24.13 -4.99
N SER A 151 39.27 23.62 -3.76
CA SER A 151 39.61 22.19 -3.56
C SER A 151 38.48 21.30 -4.09
N SER A 152 38.79 20.10 -4.61
CA SER A 152 37.74 19.14 -5.02
C SER A 152 36.83 18.77 -3.84
N SER A 153 37.33 18.73 -2.60
CA SER A 153 36.49 18.61 -1.41
C SER A 153 35.41 19.71 -1.37
N THR A 154 35.78 20.96 -1.62
CA THR A 154 34.84 22.10 -1.72
C THR A 154 33.87 21.93 -2.90
N VAL A 155 34.34 21.55 -4.09
CA VAL A 155 33.48 21.37 -5.28
C VAL A 155 32.46 20.24 -5.08
N SER A 156 32.87 19.13 -4.47
CA SER A 156 32.03 17.96 -4.19
C SER A 156 30.81 18.25 -3.28
N TRP A 157 30.83 19.36 -2.52
CA TRP A 157 29.66 19.80 -1.76
C TRP A 157 28.49 20.21 -2.66
N ILE A 158 28.72 20.74 -3.86
CA ILE A 158 27.64 21.06 -4.82
C ILE A 158 26.85 19.78 -5.15
N LEU A 159 27.56 18.69 -5.44
CA LEU A 159 26.97 17.42 -5.86
C LEU A 159 26.40 16.64 -4.65
N SER A 160 27.06 16.71 -3.50
CA SER A 160 26.56 16.11 -2.25
C SER A 160 25.27 16.79 -1.74
N VAL A 161 25.20 18.12 -1.81
CA VAL A 161 23.99 18.88 -1.47
C VAL A 161 22.89 18.72 -2.53
N GLN A 162 23.24 18.47 -3.80
CA GLN A 162 22.26 18.10 -4.83
C GLN A 162 21.49 16.83 -4.44
N VAL A 163 22.21 15.76 -4.07
CA VAL A 163 21.60 14.50 -3.61
C VAL A 163 20.82 14.72 -2.31
N TRP A 164 21.41 15.39 -1.32
CA TRP A 164 20.75 15.64 -0.04
C TRP A 164 19.44 16.41 -0.21
N THR A 165 19.45 17.53 -0.94
CA THR A 165 18.27 18.37 -1.17
C THR A 165 17.19 17.60 -1.91
N MET A 166 17.54 16.88 -2.98
CA MET A 166 16.58 16.12 -3.78
C MET A 166 15.86 15.04 -2.96
N VAL A 167 16.55 14.40 -2.02
CA VAL A 167 15.98 13.36 -1.15
C VAL A 167 15.26 13.98 0.07
N PHE A 168 15.83 15.00 0.69
CA PHE A 168 15.29 15.67 1.88
C PHE A 168 13.98 16.41 1.61
N SER A 169 13.87 17.13 0.49
CA SER A 169 12.64 17.82 0.08
C SER A 169 11.44 16.89 -0.13
N GLY A 170 11.67 15.56 -0.19
CA GLY A 170 10.60 14.55 -0.17
C GLY A 170 9.72 14.61 1.08
N THR A 171 10.19 15.12 2.22
CA THR A 171 9.35 15.35 3.41
C THR A 171 8.22 16.37 3.17
N VAL A 172 8.49 17.38 2.32
CA VAL A 172 7.53 18.40 1.90
C VAL A 172 6.69 17.89 0.75
N PHE A 173 7.32 17.45 -0.34
CA PHE A 173 6.61 17.03 -1.55
C PHE A 173 5.80 15.74 -1.37
N GLY A 174 6.18 14.84 -0.46
CA GLY A 174 5.36 13.69 -0.07
C GLY A 174 4.01 14.08 0.53
N ARG A 175 3.99 15.07 1.45
CA ARG A 175 2.74 15.63 1.99
C ARG A 175 1.98 16.45 0.95
N LEU A 176 2.70 17.21 0.12
CA LEU A 176 2.10 18.01 -0.94
C LEU A 176 1.38 17.12 -1.98
N PHE A 177 1.93 15.94 -2.26
CA PHE A 177 1.27 14.88 -3.04
C PHE A 177 0.02 14.35 -2.33
N ASP A 178 0.11 13.96 -1.05
CA ASP A 178 -1.02 13.42 -0.30
C ASP A 178 -2.22 14.41 -0.23
N ASN A 179 -1.93 15.72 -0.29
CA ASN A 179 -2.93 16.80 -0.24
C ASN A 179 -3.45 17.29 -1.61
N TYR A 180 -2.63 17.29 -2.66
CA TYR A 180 -2.98 17.93 -3.96
C TYR A 180 -2.80 17.02 -5.19
N GLY A 181 -2.30 15.79 -5.01
CA GLY A 181 -2.01 14.84 -6.08
C GLY A 181 -0.78 15.22 -6.93
N PRO A 182 -0.47 14.43 -7.98
CA PRO A 182 0.77 14.57 -8.74
C PRO A 182 0.78 15.77 -9.69
N ARG A 183 -0.39 16.19 -10.21
CA ARG A 183 -0.47 17.14 -11.33
C ARG A 183 0.29 18.45 -11.05
N TRP A 184 0.02 19.09 -9.91
CA TRP A 184 0.66 20.35 -9.54
C TRP A 184 2.15 20.21 -9.25
N LEU A 185 2.56 19.09 -8.63
CA LEU A 185 3.96 18.78 -8.34
C LEU A 185 4.77 18.50 -9.62
N LEU A 186 4.17 17.84 -10.61
CA LEU A 186 4.81 17.54 -11.89
C LEU A 186 5.00 18.81 -12.71
N TRP A 187 3.97 19.66 -12.87
CA TRP A 187 4.10 20.91 -13.61
C TRP A 187 5.05 21.89 -12.93
N GLY A 188 4.85 22.18 -11.63
CA GLY A 188 5.73 23.09 -10.88
C GLY A 188 7.16 22.57 -10.74
N GLY A 189 7.31 21.26 -10.48
CA GLY A 189 8.61 20.60 -10.38
C GLY A 189 9.38 20.58 -11.70
N THR A 190 8.69 20.34 -12.83
CA THR A 190 9.30 20.37 -14.17
C THR A 190 9.81 21.77 -14.50
N VAL A 191 9.00 22.81 -14.26
CA VAL A 191 9.40 24.21 -14.49
C VAL A 191 10.61 24.58 -13.63
N ALA A 192 10.57 24.30 -12.33
CA ALA A 192 11.68 24.58 -11.41
C ALA A 192 12.97 23.79 -11.77
N TYR A 193 12.84 22.52 -12.16
CA TYR A 193 13.97 21.68 -12.53
C TYR A 193 14.65 22.15 -13.82
N VAL A 194 13.87 22.36 -14.88
CA VAL A 194 14.37 22.86 -16.17
C VAL A 194 14.96 24.26 -16.01
N PHE A 195 14.33 25.15 -15.24
CA PHE A 195 14.89 26.46 -14.91
C PHE A 195 16.25 26.34 -14.19
N GLY A 196 16.36 25.48 -13.17
CA GLY A 196 17.62 25.22 -12.48
C GLY A 196 18.74 24.77 -13.44
N LEU A 197 18.46 23.84 -14.35
CA LEU A 197 19.42 23.37 -15.35
C LEU A 197 19.80 24.45 -16.38
N MET A 198 18.85 25.31 -16.78
CA MET A 198 19.13 26.48 -17.62
C MET A 198 20.02 27.49 -16.89
N MET A 199 19.84 27.71 -15.58
CA MET A 199 20.73 28.59 -14.78
C MET A 199 22.13 27.99 -14.58
N VAL A 200 22.27 26.67 -14.46
CA VAL A 200 23.59 25.99 -14.49
C VAL A 200 24.31 26.25 -15.81
N SER A 201 23.59 26.37 -16.93
CA SER A 201 24.18 26.73 -18.23
C SER A 201 24.72 28.17 -18.34
N LEU A 202 24.49 29.00 -17.33
CA LEU A 202 24.91 30.41 -17.26
C LEU A 202 25.86 30.69 -16.09
N SER A 203 26.14 29.68 -15.26
CA SER A 203 26.95 29.83 -14.05
C SER A 203 28.45 29.87 -14.36
N SER A 204 29.19 30.78 -13.71
CA SER A 204 30.65 30.80 -13.62
C SER A 204 31.13 30.61 -12.18
N GLU A 205 30.41 31.16 -11.19
CA GLU A 205 30.85 31.19 -9.80
C GLU A 205 30.34 30.01 -8.97
N TYR A 206 31.10 29.63 -7.93
CA TYR A 206 30.76 28.54 -7.02
C TYR A 206 29.32 28.66 -6.47
N TYR A 207 28.92 29.85 -6.02
CA TYR A 207 27.59 30.08 -5.46
C TYR A 207 26.46 29.95 -6.50
N GLN A 208 26.76 30.22 -7.78
CA GLN A 208 25.78 30.11 -8.87
C GLN A 208 25.53 28.64 -9.18
N PHE A 209 26.58 27.83 -9.33
CA PHE A 209 26.46 26.38 -9.45
C PHE A 209 25.77 25.76 -8.23
N PHE A 210 26.13 26.17 -7.02
CA PHE A 210 25.51 25.68 -5.79
C PHE A 210 24.00 26.01 -5.73
N LEU A 211 23.60 27.25 -6.01
CA LEU A 211 22.19 27.64 -5.98
C LEU A 211 21.39 26.99 -7.13
N ALA A 212 21.91 27.02 -8.37
CA ALA A 212 21.21 26.53 -9.55
C ALA A 212 21.12 24.99 -9.58
N GLN A 213 22.25 24.28 -9.37
CA GLN A 213 22.29 22.82 -9.37
C GLN A 213 21.81 22.26 -8.03
N ALA A 214 22.52 22.56 -6.94
CA ALA A 214 22.36 21.83 -5.67
C ALA A 214 21.03 22.16 -4.97
N VAL A 215 20.52 23.38 -5.11
CA VAL A 215 19.23 23.80 -4.55
C VAL A 215 18.10 23.74 -5.58
N VAL A 216 18.07 24.66 -6.56
CA VAL A 216 16.90 24.89 -7.44
C VAL A 216 16.58 23.66 -8.29
N SER A 217 17.57 23.08 -8.99
CA SER A 217 17.34 21.89 -9.80
C SER A 217 16.90 20.70 -8.95
N SER A 218 17.51 20.51 -7.77
CA SER A 218 17.19 19.42 -6.83
C SER A 218 15.77 19.50 -6.27
N VAL A 219 15.29 20.71 -5.95
CA VAL A 219 13.92 20.92 -5.43
C VAL A 219 12.89 20.57 -6.50
N GLY A 220 13.08 21.03 -7.74
CA GLY A 220 12.20 20.68 -8.86
C GLY A 220 12.23 19.18 -9.18
N SER A 221 13.43 18.60 -9.22
CA SER A 221 13.67 17.15 -9.36
C SER A 221 12.97 16.34 -8.26
N SER A 222 13.02 16.80 -7.01
CA SER A 222 12.35 16.16 -5.87
C SER A 222 10.83 16.15 -6.01
N ALA A 223 10.21 17.26 -6.44
CA ALA A 223 8.77 17.33 -6.66
C ALA A 223 8.31 16.34 -7.74
N VAL A 224 9.03 16.28 -8.86
CA VAL A 224 8.82 15.32 -9.96
C VAL A 224 8.97 13.87 -9.48
N PHE A 225 10.06 13.56 -8.77
CA PHE A 225 10.33 12.23 -8.24
C PHE A 225 9.23 11.77 -7.27
N ASN A 226 8.89 12.57 -6.26
CA ASN A 226 7.88 12.21 -5.27
C ASN A 226 6.48 12.04 -5.90
N ALA A 227 6.12 12.85 -6.89
CA ALA A 227 4.87 12.70 -7.62
C ALA A 227 4.77 11.36 -8.39
N CYS A 228 5.86 10.93 -9.03
CA CYS A 228 5.90 9.65 -9.75
C CYS A 228 5.88 8.46 -8.78
N MET A 229 6.75 8.49 -7.76
CA MET A 229 6.89 7.41 -6.78
C MET A 229 5.59 7.17 -6.02
N SER A 230 4.92 8.22 -5.54
CA SER A 230 3.68 8.08 -4.76
C SER A 230 2.47 7.70 -5.63
N SER A 231 2.42 8.14 -6.90
CA SER A 231 1.33 7.78 -7.82
C SER A 231 1.22 6.27 -8.04
N LEU A 232 2.35 5.62 -8.36
CA LEU A 232 2.39 4.20 -8.76
C LEU A 232 1.82 3.26 -7.68
N VAL A 233 1.97 3.63 -6.40
CA VAL A 233 1.44 2.86 -5.25
C VAL A 233 -0.09 2.68 -5.31
N SER A 234 -0.80 3.63 -5.92
CA SER A 234 -2.28 3.58 -6.07
C SER A 234 -2.78 2.71 -7.23
N TRP A 235 -1.89 2.30 -8.15
CA TRP A 235 -2.20 1.48 -9.33
C TRP A 235 -1.89 0.00 -9.13
N PHE A 236 -0.82 -0.33 -8.41
CA PHE A 236 -0.35 -1.70 -8.20
C PHE A 236 -0.33 -2.11 -6.72
N SER A 237 -0.62 -3.38 -6.45
CA SER A 237 -0.63 -3.97 -5.10
C SER A 237 -0.02 -5.38 -5.11
N LYS A 238 -0.48 -6.25 -6.01
CA LYS A 238 0.05 -7.59 -6.26
C LYS A 238 1.39 -7.54 -7.01
N ASN A 239 1.52 -6.66 -8.00
CA ASN A 239 2.70 -6.51 -8.87
C ASN A 239 3.50 -5.22 -8.58
N ARG A 240 3.37 -4.68 -7.35
CA ARG A 240 3.89 -3.36 -6.96
C ARG A 240 5.42 -3.29 -7.04
N SER A 241 6.14 -4.29 -6.53
CA SER A 241 7.61 -4.28 -6.52
C SER A 241 8.21 -4.51 -7.91
N ALA A 242 7.55 -5.27 -8.78
CA ALA A 242 7.89 -5.38 -10.20
C ALA A 242 7.68 -4.04 -10.93
N ALA A 243 6.54 -3.37 -10.72
CA ALA A 243 6.25 -2.08 -11.34
C ALA A 243 7.20 -0.96 -10.88
N PHE A 244 7.54 -0.91 -9.58
CA PHE A 244 8.63 -0.04 -9.09
C PHE A 244 9.98 -0.42 -9.71
N GLY A 245 10.33 -1.71 -9.81
CA GLY A 245 11.57 -2.18 -10.43
C GLY A 245 11.72 -1.71 -11.88
N VAL A 246 10.63 -1.77 -12.67
CA VAL A 246 10.59 -1.23 -14.03
C VAL A 246 10.74 0.29 -14.01
N MET A 247 9.90 1.03 -13.29
CA MET A 247 9.94 2.50 -13.26
C MET A 247 11.32 3.03 -12.81
N VAL A 248 11.88 2.46 -11.76
CA VAL A 248 13.18 2.86 -11.18
C VAL A 248 14.37 2.47 -12.06
N SER A 249 14.21 1.53 -13.00
CA SER A 249 15.26 1.24 -14.00
C SER A 249 15.61 2.44 -14.88
N GLY A 250 14.69 3.40 -15.06
CA GLY A 250 14.90 4.59 -15.89
C GLY A 250 16.11 5.42 -15.45
N SER A 251 16.36 5.57 -14.15
CA SER A 251 17.54 6.32 -13.69
C SER A 251 18.86 5.58 -13.85
N SER A 252 18.84 4.23 -13.93
CA SER A 252 20.00 3.46 -14.36
C SER A 252 20.28 3.66 -15.84
N VAL A 253 19.25 3.62 -16.70
CA VAL A 253 19.42 3.90 -18.14
C VAL A 253 19.93 5.33 -18.35
N GLY A 254 19.44 6.30 -17.57
CA GLY A 254 20.01 7.65 -17.50
C GLY A 254 21.49 7.65 -17.11
N GLY A 255 21.86 6.93 -16.05
CA GLY A 255 23.25 6.76 -15.61
C GLY A 255 24.17 5.99 -16.57
N VAL A 256 23.64 5.41 -17.66
CA VAL A 256 24.43 4.87 -18.78
C VAL A 256 24.51 5.88 -19.93
N VAL A 257 23.35 6.38 -20.38
CA VAL A 257 23.25 7.21 -21.59
C VAL A 257 23.78 8.62 -21.37
N LEU A 258 23.43 9.25 -20.24
CA LEU A 258 23.69 10.66 -20.01
C LEU A 258 25.18 10.99 -19.84
N PRO A 259 26.00 10.25 -19.06
CA PRO A 259 27.44 10.56 -18.95
C PRO A 259 28.16 10.47 -20.30
N ILE A 260 27.81 9.49 -21.14
CA ILE A 260 28.41 9.29 -22.47
C ILE A 260 27.98 10.41 -23.42
N MET A 261 26.71 10.81 -23.38
CA MET A 261 26.18 11.90 -24.19
C MET A 261 26.75 13.27 -23.76
N MET A 262 26.79 13.55 -22.46
CA MET A 262 27.29 14.81 -21.90
C MET A 262 28.75 15.05 -22.29
N ASN A 263 29.64 14.06 -22.15
CA ASN A 263 31.04 14.20 -22.57
C ASN A 263 31.17 14.54 -24.07
N LYS A 264 30.50 13.79 -24.95
CA LYS A 264 30.51 14.03 -26.41
C LYS A 264 29.89 15.37 -26.82
N LEU A 265 28.99 15.93 -26.01
CA LEU A 265 28.44 17.27 -26.22
C LEU A 265 29.38 18.36 -25.66
N ILE A 266 30.02 18.16 -24.51
CA ILE A 266 31.04 19.08 -23.98
C ILE A 266 32.17 19.26 -25.02
N GLU A 267 32.67 18.16 -25.59
CA GLU A 267 33.71 18.15 -26.64
C GLU A 267 33.33 18.93 -27.91
N ARG A 268 32.04 18.97 -28.27
CA ARG A 268 31.57 19.50 -29.58
C ARG A 268 30.93 20.89 -29.52
N ILE A 269 30.21 21.19 -28.44
CA ILE A 269 29.40 22.42 -28.29
C ILE A 269 29.63 23.12 -26.95
N GLY A 270 30.50 22.57 -26.08
CA GLY A 270 30.80 23.12 -24.76
C GLY A 270 29.71 22.87 -23.72
N PHE A 271 30.10 22.99 -22.44
CA PHE A 271 29.23 22.74 -21.30
C PHE A 271 27.93 23.58 -21.27
N PRO A 272 27.93 24.90 -21.58
CA PRO A 272 26.70 25.70 -21.59
C PRO A 272 25.63 25.18 -22.56
N TRP A 273 26.00 24.84 -23.79
CA TRP A 273 25.04 24.31 -24.77
C TRP A 273 24.68 22.85 -24.50
N MET A 274 25.60 22.05 -23.95
CA MET A 274 25.28 20.72 -23.42
C MET A 274 24.17 20.79 -22.36
N MET A 275 24.30 21.69 -21.36
CA MET A 275 23.29 21.84 -20.30
C MET A 275 21.93 22.32 -20.83
N ARG A 276 21.91 23.18 -21.87
CA ARG A 276 20.66 23.61 -22.54
C ARG A 276 20.01 22.47 -23.31
N ALA A 277 20.78 21.71 -24.09
CA ALA A 277 20.29 20.54 -24.81
C ALA A 277 19.71 19.49 -23.85
N MET A 278 20.40 19.23 -22.73
CA MET A 278 19.92 18.41 -21.63
C MET A 278 18.59 18.92 -21.06
N ALA A 279 18.49 20.21 -20.76
CA ALA A 279 17.29 20.83 -20.21
C ALA A 279 16.08 20.78 -21.18
N PHE A 280 16.30 20.97 -22.48
CA PHE A 280 15.25 20.82 -23.50
C PHE A 280 14.78 19.36 -23.68
N MET A 281 15.71 18.40 -23.69
CA MET A 281 15.37 16.97 -23.74
C MET A 281 14.57 16.55 -22.50
N PHE A 282 14.99 17.00 -21.32
CA PHE A 282 14.27 16.76 -20.06
C PHE A 282 12.89 17.43 -20.08
N LEU A 283 12.76 18.66 -20.58
CA LEU A 283 11.45 19.31 -20.72
C LEU A 283 10.48 18.47 -21.55
N GLY A 284 10.90 17.91 -22.69
CA GLY A 284 10.06 17.02 -23.50
C GLY A 284 9.64 15.74 -22.76
N LEU A 285 10.60 15.06 -22.12
CA LEU A 285 10.36 13.83 -21.35
C LEU A 285 9.47 14.08 -20.11
N LEU A 286 9.59 15.25 -19.48
CA LEU A 286 8.84 15.64 -18.30
C LEU A 286 7.45 16.21 -18.61
N ILE A 287 7.24 16.82 -19.79
CA ILE A 287 5.90 17.09 -20.33
C ILE A 287 5.17 15.76 -20.55
N PHE A 288 5.82 14.79 -21.19
CA PHE A 288 5.25 13.44 -21.36
C PHE A 288 4.90 12.79 -20.02
N ALA A 289 5.79 12.86 -19.02
CA ALA A 289 5.52 12.39 -17.66
C ALA A 289 4.34 13.14 -17.01
N SER A 290 4.26 14.47 -17.16
CA SER A 290 3.19 15.33 -16.61
C SER A 290 1.80 15.07 -17.22
N LEU A 291 1.75 14.50 -18.42
CA LEU A 291 0.51 14.09 -19.11
C LEU A 291 0.09 12.64 -18.80
N THR A 292 1.06 11.76 -18.51
CA THR A 292 0.82 10.32 -18.30
C THR A 292 0.68 9.93 -16.82
N VAL A 293 1.39 10.57 -15.89
CA VAL A 293 1.37 10.24 -14.46
C VAL A 293 0.12 10.82 -13.79
N LYS A 294 -0.83 9.94 -13.46
CA LYS A 294 -2.08 10.23 -12.76
C LYS A 294 -2.09 9.55 -11.38
N ALA A 295 -2.67 10.19 -10.37
CA ALA A 295 -3.09 9.50 -9.15
C ALA A 295 -4.49 8.93 -9.35
N ARG A 296 -4.72 7.72 -8.83
CA ARG A 296 -6.02 7.04 -8.93
C ARG A 296 -6.99 7.38 -7.80
N LEU A 297 -6.47 7.68 -6.61
CA LEU A 297 -7.27 8.09 -5.46
C LEU A 297 -7.44 9.62 -5.48
N PRO A 298 -8.64 10.16 -5.23
CA PRO A 298 -8.83 11.60 -5.10
C PRO A 298 -8.08 12.10 -3.85
N PRO A 299 -7.25 13.16 -3.95
CA PRO A 299 -6.55 13.69 -2.79
C PRO A 299 -7.54 14.29 -1.80
N LYS A 300 -7.26 14.14 -0.50
CA LYS A 300 -8.05 14.73 0.59
C LYS A 300 -7.15 15.66 1.41
N PRO A 301 -7.22 16.99 1.20
CA PRO A 301 -6.39 17.96 1.90
C PRO A 301 -6.51 17.81 3.41
N ARG A 302 -5.36 17.72 4.09
CA ARG A 302 -5.23 17.76 5.55
C ARG A 302 -4.37 18.95 5.98
N PRO A 303 -4.75 19.68 7.05
CA PRO A 303 -3.98 20.80 7.56
C PRO A 303 -2.57 20.34 7.96
N PHE A 304 -1.57 21.24 7.92
CA PHE A 304 -0.22 20.89 8.34
C PHE A 304 -0.16 20.67 9.85
N LYS A 305 0.35 19.51 10.27
CA LYS A 305 0.62 19.18 11.68
C LYS A 305 1.99 18.50 11.78
N LEU A 306 2.97 19.21 12.34
CA LEU A 306 4.33 18.67 12.54
C LEU A 306 4.33 17.36 13.34
N MET A 307 3.39 17.22 14.28
CA MET A 307 3.23 16.04 15.12
C MET A 307 2.91 14.75 14.33
N GLU A 308 2.41 14.83 13.10
CA GLU A 308 2.22 13.64 12.25
C GLU A 308 3.55 13.01 11.84
N TYR A 309 4.56 13.83 11.52
CA TYR A 309 5.92 13.36 11.24
C TYR A 309 6.58 12.74 12.48
N VAL A 310 6.31 13.29 13.67
CA VAL A 310 6.77 12.73 14.95
C VAL A 310 6.04 11.42 15.26
N ASN A 311 4.74 11.34 14.99
CA ASN A 311 3.94 10.11 15.18
C ASN A 311 4.35 8.99 14.21
N ASN A 312 4.80 9.31 12.99
CA ASN A 312 5.39 8.31 12.08
C ASN A 312 6.59 7.58 12.72
N LEU A 313 7.39 8.29 13.53
CA LEU A 313 8.54 7.71 14.27
C LEU A 313 8.13 6.93 15.52
N ARG A 314 6.84 6.98 15.93
CA ARG A 314 6.29 6.15 17.03
C ARG A 314 5.80 4.79 16.54
N ASP A 315 5.56 4.61 15.25
CA ASP A 315 5.31 3.27 14.67
C ASP A 315 6.64 2.51 14.59
N VAL A 316 6.87 1.61 15.53
CA VAL A 316 8.11 0.81 15.65
C VAL A 316 8.48 0.10 14.34
N ARG A 317 7.49 -0.33 13.54
CA ARG A 317 7.73 -1.01 12.25
C ARG A 317 8.35 -0.05 11.24
N LEU A 318 7.88 1.19 11.22
CA LEU A 318 8.41 2.27 10.37
C LEU A 318 9.75 2.77 10.90
N LEU A 319 9.87 3.01 12.20
CA LEU A 319 11.12 3.46 12.84
C LEU A 319 12.29 2.49 12.57
N VAL A 320 12.11 1.19 12.83
CA VAL A 320 13.18 0.20 12.60
C VAL A 320 13.48 0.04 11.10
N THR A 321 12.48 0.17 10.22
CA THR A 321 12.72 0.24 8.76
C THR A 321 13.57 1.45 8.38
N ILE A 322 13.28 2.62 8.94
CA ILE A 322 14.00 3.88 8.68
C ILE A 322 15.45 3.78 9.16
N ILE A 323 15.70 3.26 10.37
CA ILE A 323 17.06 3.09 10.91
C ILE A 323 17.87 2.12 10.03
N GLY A 324 17.26 1.02 9.58
CA GLY A 324 17.89 0.07 8.67
C GLY A 324 18.24 0.67 7.30
N PHE A 325 17.33 1.48 6.74
CA PHE A 325 17.60 2.22 5.50
C PHE A 325 18.66 3.33 5.67
N PHE A 326 18.69 4.01 6.82
CA PHE A 326 19.71 5.02 7.13
C PHE A 326 21.12 4.42 7.11
N PHE A 327 21.35 3.35 7.88
CA PHE A 327 22.67 2.69 7.93
C PHE A 327 23.08 2.12 6.56
N PHE A 328 22.13 1.59 5.79
CA PHE A 328 22.43 1.13 4.42
C PHE A 328 22.83 2.28 3.50
N MET A 329 22.07 3.39 3.50
CA MET A 329 22.35 4.59 2.69
C MET A 329 23.65 5.30 3.08
N TRP A 330 24.09 5.17 4.35
CA TRP A 330 25.36 5.72 4.85
C TRP A 330 26.58 5.10 4.16
N GLY A 331 26.53 3.80 3.83
CA GLY A 331 27.56 3.11 3.05
C GLY A 331 27.28 3.08 1.53
N MET A 332 26.01 2.99 1.12
CA MET A 332 25.61 2.66 -0.27
C MET A 332 26.25 3.54 -1.36
N PHE A 333 26.47 4.83 -1.10
CA PHE A 333 27.06 5.76 -2.08
C PHE A 333 28.60 5.70 -2.17
N LEU A 334 29.30 5.11 -1.18
CA LEU A 334 30.76 5.11 -1.15
C LEU A 334 31.38 4.37 -2.34
N PRO A 335 30.86 3.19 -2.78
CA PRO A 335 31.32 2.55 -4.01
C PRO A 335 31.10 3.40 -5.25
N PHE A 336 30.00 4.13 -5.38
CA PHE A 336 29.76 5.02 -6.52
C PHE A 336 30.80 6.17 -6.57
N ASN A 337 31.12 6.74 -5.41
CA ASN A 337 31.94 7.95 -5.33
C ASN A 337 33.46 7.64 -5.38
N TYR A 338 33.92 6.58 -4.70
CA TYR A 338 35.36 6.33 -4.51
C TYR A 338 35.98 5.27 -5.42
N VAL A 339 35.19 4.47 -6.13
CA VAL A 339 35.74 3.42 -7.01
C VAL A 339 36.50 3.97 -8.22
N LEU A 340 36.17 5.18 -8.71
CA LEU A 340 36.93 5.84 -9.79
C LEU A 340 38.33 6.22 -9.30
N LEU A 341 38.41 6.85 -8.12
CA LEU A 341 39.66 7.24 -7.47
C LEU A 341 40.53 6.03 -7.13
N GLN A 342 39.91 4.92 -6.69
CA GLN A 342 40.61 3.65 -6.48
C GLN A 342 41.08 3.04 -7.81
N ALA A 343 40.28 3.11 -8.89
CA ALA A 343 40.67 2.59 -10.19
C ALA A 343 41.86 3.36 -10.79
N GLU A 344 41.85 4.69 -10.66
CA GLU A 344 42.96 5.58 -11.01
C GLU A 344 44.23 5.23 -10.20
N ALA A 345 44.12 5.15 -8.88
CA ALA A 345 45.22 4.74 -7.99
C ALA A 345 45.72 3.30 -8.24
N ALA A 346 44.89 2.43 -8.83
CA ALA A 346 45.26 1.08 -9.25
C ALA A 346 45.84 1.01 -10.67
N GLY A 347 46.10 2.14 -11.34
CA GLY A 347 46.67 2.18 -12.68
C GLY A 347 45.70 1.77 -13.80
N THR A 348 44.39 1.92 -13.58
CA THR A 348 43.38 1.66 -14.62
C THR A 348 43.53 2.66 -15.76
N SER A 349 43.40 2.20 -17.01
CA SER A 349 43.44 3.08 -18.18
C SER A 349 42.48 4.27 -18.05
N PRO A 350 42.94 5.52 -18.27
CA PRO A 350 42.08 6.71 -18.28
C PRO A 350 40.90 6.59 -19.26
N THR A 351 41.02 5.78 -20.31
CA THR A 351 39.91 5.51 -21.25
C THR A 351 38.79 4.64 -20.67
N LEU A 352 39.04 3.90 -19.58
CA LEU A 352 38.09 2.97 -18.96
C LEU A 352 37.41 3.55 -17.71
N ILE A 353 38.11 4.39 -16.93
CA ILE A 353 37.58 4.98 -15.68
C ILE A 353 36.20 5.66 -15.87
N PRO A 354 35.96 6.47 -16.93
CA PRO A 354 34.65 7.09 -17.17
C PRO A 354 33.51 6.09 -17.44
N TYR A 355 33.82 4.87 -17.86
CA TYR A 355 32.82 3.83 -18.15
C TYR A 355 32.49 2.95 -16.94
N LEU A 356 33.22 3.05 -15.82
CA LEU A 356 32.95 2.23 -14.63
C LEU A 356 31.54 2.49 -14.05
N LEU A 357 31.10 3.75 -13.97
CA LEU A 357 29.75 4.10 -13.51
C LEU A 357 28.64 3.70 -14.51
N PRO A 358 28.78 3.91 -15.83
CA PRO A 358 27.91 3.29 -16.83
C PRO A 358 27.83 1.76 -16.71
N ILE A 359 28.93 1.05 -16.48
CA ILE A 359 28.92 -0.42 -16.32
C ILE A 359 28.11 -0.83 -15.08
N LEU A 360 28.36 -0.22 -13.92
CA LEU A 360 27.55 -0.46 -12.70
C LEU A 360 26.06 -0.16 -12.97
N ASN A 361 25.75 0.99 -13.57
CA ASN A 361 24.37 1.38 -13.85
C ASN A 361 23.67 0.43 -14.81
N ALA A 362 24.35 -0.04 -15.86
CA ALA A 362 23.81 -1.03 -16.80
C ALA A 362 23.42 -2.33 -16.11
N VAL A 363 24.26 -2.84 -15.19
CA VAL A 363 23.93 -4.05 -14.41
C VAL A 363 22.84 -3.77 -13.37
N SER A 364 22.79 -2.55 -12.82
CA SER A 364 21.75 -2.10 -11.89
C SER A 364 20.34 -2.04 -12.50
N ILE A 365 20.20 -2.00 -13.83
CA ILE A 365 18.90 -2.22 -14.52
C ILE A 365 18.31 -3.58 -14.12
N PHE A 366 19.07 -4.65 -14.27
CA PHE A 366 18.67 -6.00 -13.88
C PHE A 366 18.53 -6.11 -12.36
N GLY A 367 19.42 -5.45 -11.61
CA GLY A 367 19.36 -5.33 -10.15
C GLY A 367 18.10 -4.66 -9.61
N ARG A 368 17.46 -3.78 -10.38
CA ARG A 368 16.18 -3.13 -9.99
C ARG A 368 14.97 -3.97 -10.33
N ILE A 369 14.97 -4.60 -11.51
CA ILE A 369 13.84 -5.33 -12.08
C ILE A 369 13.70 -6.73 -11.46
N ILE A 370 14.78 -7.51 -11.40
CA ILE A 370 14.72 -8.93 -10.99
C ILE A 370 14.35 -9.07 -9.51
N PRO A 371 15.03 -8.42 -8.54
CA PRO A 371 14.58 -8.37 -7.15
C PRO A 371 13.16 -7.82 -6.98
N GLY A 372 12.71 -6.87 -7.81
CA GLY A 372 11.32 -6.39 -7.83
C GLY A 372 10.30 -7.50 -8.11
N ILE A 373 10.54 -8.28 -9.17
CA ILE A 373 9.69 -9.43 -9.55
C ILE A 373 9.75 -10.55 -8.51
N VAL A 374 10.92 -10.79 -7.90
CA VAL A 374 11.07 -11.81 -6.84
C VAL A 374 10.41 -11.35 -5.54
N ALA A 375 10.42 -10.06 -5.21
CA ALA A 375 9.80 -9.50 -4.01
C ALA A 375 8.27 -9.62 -3.99
N ASP A 376 7.59 -9.43 -5.13
CA ASP A 376 6.15 -9.68 -5.24
C ASP A 376 5.80 -11.17 -5.13
N LYS A 377 6.76 -12.09 -5.29
CA LYS A 377 6.60 -13.54 -5.05
C LYS A 377 6.92 -13.91 -3.59
N LEU A 378 8.17 -13.72 -3.16
CA LEU A 378 8.71 -14.15 -1.86
C LEU A 378 8.39 -13.22 -0.68
N GLY A 379 7.97 -11.97 -0.94
CA GLY A 379 7.71 -10.95 0.07
C GLY A 379 8.81 -9.89 0.14
N ARG A 380 8.39 -8.62 0.31
CA ARG A 380 9.23 -7.44 0.07
C ARG A 380 10.40 -7.32 1.05
N TYR A 381 10.11 -7.43 2.35
CA TYR A 381 11.14 -7.45 3.40
C TYR A 381 12.06 -8.69 3.31
N ASN A 382 11.57 -9.84 2.85
CA ASN A 382 12.40 -11.04 2.67
C ASN A 382 13.47 -10.79 1.62
N VAL A 383 13.09 -10.26 0.44
CA VAL A 383 14.05 -9.96 -0.64
C VAL A 383 14.94 -8.77 -0.29
N MET A 384 14.39 -7.73 0.36
CA MET A 384 15.17 -6.57 0.82
C MET A 384 16.35 -7.00 1.70
N VAL A 385 16.11 -7.79 2.74
CA VAL A 385 17.17 -8.28 3.65
C VAL A 385 18.22 -9.11 2.89
N ILE A 386 17.79 -9.94 1.92
CA ILE A 386 18.71 -10.74 1.10
C ILE A 386 19.64 -9.84 0.27
N ILE A 387 19.11 -8.85 -0.44
CA ILE A 387 19.94 -7.98 -1.30
C ILE A 387 20.81 -7.01 -0.50
N THR A 388 20.36 -6.53 0.68
CA THR A 388 21.18 -5.68 1.54
C THR A 388 22.32 -6.47 2.16
N PHE A 389 22.06 -7.71 2.59
CA PHE A 389 23.08 -8.61 3.12
C PHE A 389 24.11 -8.98 2.05
N ILE A 390 23.65 -9.35 0.85
CA ILE A 390 24.53 -9.66 -0.30
C ILE A 390 25.39 -8.45 -0.68
N SER A 391 24.83 -7.24 -0.70
CA SER A 391 25.59 -6.01 -0.97
C SER A 391 26.68 -5.77 0.06
N ALA A 392 26.36 -5.90 1.36
CA ALA A 392 27.32 -5.74 2.45
C ALA A 392 28.40 -6.83 2.43
N LEU A 393 28.02 -8.08 2.18
CA LEU A 393 28.93 -9.22 2.09
C LEU A 393 29.93 -9.05 0.94
N PHE A 394 29.49 -8.68 -0.26
CA PHE A 394 30.41 -8.45 -1.38
C PHE A 394 31.23 -7.17 -1.23
N CYS A 395 30.71 -6.15 -0.54
CA CYS A 395 31.51 -5.00 -0.12
C CYS A 395 32.68 -5.44 0.78
N LEU A 396 32.43 -6.24 1.82
CA LEU A 396 33.48 -6.72 2.73
C LEU A 396 34.42 -7.74 2.08
N ALA A 397 33.88 -8.73 1.36
CA ALA A 397 34.64 -9.89 0.87
C ALA A 397 35.29 -9.69 -0.50
N VAL A 398 34.74 -8.84 -1.38
CA VAL A 398 35.26 -8.65 -2.75
C VAL A 398 35.96 -7.29 -2.89
N TRP A 399 35.37 -6.20 -2.40
CA TRP A 399 35.98 -4.87 -2.58
C TRP A 399 37.30 -4.73 -1.80
N THR A 400 37.31 -5.16 -0.54
CA THR A 400 38.47 -5.03 0.38
C THR A 400 39.78 -5.64 -0.16
N PRO A 401 39.83 -6.90 -0.65
CA PRO A 401 41.06 -7.46 -1.21
C PRO A 401 41.41 -6.94 -2.61
N VAL A 402 40.47 -6.32 -3.34
CA VAL A 402 40.70 -5.89 -4.73
C VAL A 402 41.67 -4.71 -4.81
N LYS A 403 42.69 -4.88 -5.67
CA LYS A 403 43.75 -3.88 -5.97
C LYS A 403 44.07 -3.78 -7.48
N ASN A 404 43.28 -4.41 -8.35
CA ASN A 404 43.51 -4.43 -9.80
C ASN A 404 42.21 -4.18 -10.60
N THR A 405 42.37 -3.77 -11.86
CA THR A 405 41.27 -3.36 -12.75
C THR A 405 40.20 -4.44 -12.94
N ALA A 406 40.61 -5.70 -13.11
CA ALA A 406 39.69 -6.81 -13.31
C ALA A 406 38.82 -7.06 -12.08
N GLY A 407 39.41 -7.03 -10.88
CA GLY A 407 38.69 -7.14 -9.62
C GLY A 407 37.72 -5.97 -9.39
N ILE A 408 38.11 -4.75 -9.78
CA ILE A 408 37.24 -3.56 -9.71
C ILE A 408 36.02 -3.74 -10.63
N LEU A 409 36.22 -4.19 -11.87
CA LEU A 409 35.11 -4.47 -12.81
C LEU A 409 34.16 -5.55 -12.27
N VAL A 410 34.68 -6.65 -11.74
CA VAL A 410 33.87 -7.74 -11.16
C VAL A 410 33.08 -7.24 -9.94
N PHE A 411 33.71 -6.47 -9.04
CA PHE A 411 33.01 -5.84 -7.92
C PHE A 411 31.89 -4.89 -8.40
N MET A 412 32.15 -4.04 -9.40
CA MET A 412 31.17 -3.08 -9.94
C MET A 412 29.95 -3.75 -10.57
N ILE A 413 30.14 -4.89 -11.26
CA ILE A 413 29.05 -5.71 -11.80
C ILE A 413 28.20 -6.29 -10.66
N ILE A 414 28.85 -6.94 -9.68
CA ILE A 414 28.18 -7.60 -8.55
C ILE A 414 27.41 -6.58 -7.69
N PHE A 415 28.07 -5.47 -7.33
CA PHE A 415 27.50 -4.40 -6.53
C PHE A 415 26.40 -3.63 -7.27
N GLY A 416 26.54 -3.41 -8.59
CA GLY A 416 25.49 -2.80 -9.41
C GLY A 416 24.19 -3.61 -9.37
N PHE A 417 24.29 -4.94 -9.47
CA PHE A 417 23.15 -5.83 -9.33
C PHE A 417 22.52 -5.78 -7.92
N SER A 418 23.33 -5.91 -6.86
CA SER A 418 22.80 -6.03 -5.49
C SER A 418 22.25 -4.71 -4.95
N SER A 419 22.92 -3.58 -5.24
CA SER A 419 22.50 -2.24 -4.81
C SER A 419 21.22 -1.76 -5.51
N GLY A 420 21.03 -2.13 -6.77
CA GLY A 420 19.88 -1.69 -7.58
C GLY A 420 18.53 -2.03 -6.93
N GLY A 421 18.42 -3.21 -6.32
CA GLY A 421 17.17 -3.67 -5.72
C GLY A 421 16.76 -2.88 -4.47
N PHE A 422 17.71 -2.24 -3.76
CA PHE A 422 17.37 -1.43 -2.59
C PHE A 422 16.54 -0.20 -3.00
N ILE A 423 16.94 0.46 -4.09
CA ILE A 423 16.28 1.67 -4.61
C ILE A 423 14.87 1.34 -5.10
N SER A 424 14.65 0.19 -5.74
CA SER A 424 13.32 -0.22 -6.20
C SER A 424 12.43 -0.78 -5.08
N LEU A 425 12.98 -1.48 -4.08
CA LEU A 425 12.19 -2.09 -3.00
C LEU A 425 11.90 -1.15 -1.84
N GLY A 426 12.76 -0.19 -1.52
CA GLY A 426 12.63 0.70 -0.36
C GLY A 426 11.25 1.35 -0.19
N PRO A 427 10.72 2.05 -1.21
CA PRO A 427 9.37 2.61 -1.18
C PRO A 427 8.29 1.54 -0.97
N THR A 428 8.47 0.35 -1.53
CA THR A 428 7.48 -0.74 -1.48
C THR A 428 7.41 -1.43 -0.13
N CYS A 429 8.51 -1.43 0.63
CA CYS A 429 8.53 -1.83 2.04
C CYS A 429 7.75 -0.84 2.91
N ILE A 430 8.02 0.47 2.79
CA ILE A 430 7.31 1.53 3.53
C ILE A 430 5.81 1.50 3.18
N ALA A 431 5.47 1.40 1.89
CA ALA A 431 4.11 1.31 1.37
C ALA A 431 3.37 0.01 1.71
N GLN A 432 4.01 -0.94 2.39
CA GLN A 432 3.39 -2.17 2.91
C GLN A 432 2.97 -2.03 4.39
N ILE A 433 3.63 -1.15 5.15
CA ILE A 433 3.38 -0.88 6.59
C ILE A 433 2.68 0.47 6.83
N SER A 434 2.09 1.05 5.79
CA SER A 434 1.49 2.39 5.78
C SER A 434 0.05 2.34 5.29
N ASP A 435 -0.82 3.20 5.84
CA ASP A 435 -2.12 3.49 5.21
C ASP A 435 -1.88 4.16 3.85
N ILE A 436 -2.68 3.80 2.85
CA ILE A 436 -2.55 4.31 1.47
C ILE A 436 -2.69 5.84 1.36
N ARG A 437 -3.34 6.49 2.34
CA ARG A 437 -3.52 7.94 2.43
C ARG A 437 -2.32 8.67 3.03
N GLU A 438 -1.33 7.96 3.59
CA GLU A 438 -0.18 8.56 4.29
C GLU A 438 1.16 8.19 3.65
N ILE A 439 1.15 7.51 2.50
CA ILE A 439 2.36 6.94 1.91
C ILE A 439 3.32 8.04 1.45
N GLY A 440 2.84 9.14 0.86
CA GLY A 440 3.72 10.26 0.49
C GLY A 440 4.42 10.83 1.72
N THR A 441 3.68 11.12 2.78
CA THR A 441 4.21 11.65 4.05
C THR A 441 5.17 10.67 4.74
N ARG A 442 4.84 9.37 4.81
CA ARG A 442 5.69 8.34 5.46
C ARG A 442 6.95 8.02 4.66
N VAL A 443 6.86 7.93 3.32
CA VAL A 443 8.02 7.77 2.43
C VAL A 443 8.91 9.02 2.47
N GLY A 444 8.32 10.22 2.45
CA GLY A 444 9.04 11.49 2.61
C GLY A 444 9.77 11.59 3.96
N THR A 445 9.12 11.17 5.06
CA THR A 445 9.76 11.09 6.40
C THR A 445 10.97 10.15 6.37
N ALA A 446 10.82 8.96 5.78
CA ALA A 446 11.88 7.98 5.70
C ALA A 446 13.06 8.47 4.83
N PHE A 447 12.79 9.10 3.69
CA PHE A 447 13.82 9.64 2.82
C PHE A 447 14.56 10.83 3.43
N ALA A 448 13.87 11.74 4.12
CA ALA A 448 14.51 12.87 4.79
C ALA A 448 15.44 12.47 5.96
N ILE A 449 15.26 11.28 6.55
CA ILE A 449 16.23 10.73 7.51
C ILE A 449 17.40 10.06 6.76
N GLN A 450 17.12 9.29 5.70
CA GLN A 450 18.16 8.67 4.85
C GLN A 450 19.09 9.68 4.17
N SER A 451 18.62 10.89 3.85
CA SER A 451 19.45 11.90 3.18
C SER A 451 20.65 12.32 4.03
N PHE A 452 20.53 12.37 5.36
CA PHE A 452 21.67 12.64 6.25
C PHE A 452 22.71 11.52 6.22
N GLY A 453 22.30 10.28 5.98
CA GLY A 453 23.22 9.17 5.70
C GLY A 453 23.99 9.41 4.39
N ALA A 454 23.28 9.70 3.30
CA ALA A 454 23.92 9.99 2.01
C ALA A 454 24.87 11.22 2.07
N LEU A 455 24.49 12.26 2.81
CA LEU A 455 25.27 13.50 2.97
C LEU A 455 26.54 13.29 3.82
N THR A 456 26.43 12.58 4.96
CA THR A 456 27.56 12.42 5.89
C THR A 456 28.49 11.27 5.54
N GLY A 457 28.01 10.26 4.81
CA GLY A 457 28.81 9.07 4.46
C GLY A 457 30.06 9.42 3.65
N SER A 458 29.94 10.29 2.65
CA SER A 458 31.09 10.64 1.78
C SER A 458 32.15 11.50 2.50
N PRO A 459 31.83 12.59 3.22
CA PRO A 459 32.83 13.33 3.99
C PRO A 459 33.54 12.48 5.06
N ILE A 460 32.82 11.59 5.75
CA ILE A 460 33.42 10.66 6.73
C ILE A 460 34.36 9.67 6.02
N ALA A 461 33.94 9.11 4.88
CA ALA A 461 34.76 8.23 4.06
C ALA A 461 36.06 8.91 3.57
N GLY A 462 35.96 10.16 3.10
CA GLY A 462 37.11 10.98 2.70
C GLY A 462 38.07 11.25 3.85
N ALA A 463 37.55 11.61 5.03
CA ALA A 463 38.36 11.80 6.24
C ALA A 463 39.09 10.52 6.67
N ILE A 464 38.46 9.34 6.54
CA ILE A 464 39.09 8.04 6.80
C ILE A 464 40.23 7.77 5.81
N VAL A 465 40.04 8.02 4.51
CA VAL A 465 41.11 7.86 3.50
C VAL A 465 42.27 8.83 3.77
N GLN A 466 41.98 10.07 4.14
CA GLN A 466 43.01 11.06 4.49
C GLN A 466 43.79 10.64 5.74
N ALA A 467 43.12 10.15 6.79
CA ALA A 467 43.73 9.63 8.01
C ALA A 467 44.54 8.34 7.78
N GLN A 468 44.25 7.58 6.72
CA GLN A 468 45.03 6.41 6.28
C GLN A 468 45.99 6.72 5.12
N HIS A 469 46.40 7.99 4.95
CA HIS A 469 47.38 8.44 3.96
C HIS A 469 47.09 8.01 2.51
N GLY A 470 45.80 7.96 2.12
CA GLY A 470 45.35 7.54 0.79
C GLY A 470 44.97 6.06 0.67
N SER A 471 45.10 5.26 1.75
CA SER A 471 44.60 3.88 1.75
C SER A 471 43.08 3.85 1.83
N TYR A 472 42.46 3.03 0.97
CA TYR A 472 41.01 2.85 0.90
C TYR A 472 40.46 1.85 1.94
N LEU A 473 41.31 1.13 2.68
CA LEU A 473 40.90 0.00 3.52
C LEU A 473 39.83 0.39 4.57
N GLY A 474 40.05 1.47 5.32
CA GLY A 474 39.11 1.94 6.34
C GLY A 474 37.76 2.36 5.75
N LEU A 475 37.77 2.96 4.55
CA LEU A 475 36.57 3.33 3.80
C LEU A 475 35.79 2.09 3.34
N GLN A 476 36.48 1.07 2.83
CA GLN A 476 35.87 -0.19 2.39
C GLN A 476 35.23 -0.95 3.56
N LEU A 477 35.90 -0.99 4.72
CA LEU A 477 35.37 -1.56 5.96
C LEU A 477 34.18 -0.76 6.50
N PHE A 478 34.29 0.57 6.58
CA PHE A 478 33.20 1.46 7.01
C PHE A 478 31.94 1.30 6.13
N CYS A 479 32.11 1.25 4.82
CA CYS A 479 31.03 0.96 3.87
C CYS A 479 30.41 -0.42 4.13
N GLY A 480 31.23 -1.46 4.23
CA GLY A 480 30.75 -2.83 4.42
C GLY A 480 30.00 -3.04 5.75
N PHE A 481 30.53 -2.52 6.85
CA PHE A 481 29.92 -2.65 8.18
C PHE A 481 28.68 -1.78 8.35
N SER A 482 28.62 -0.56 7.78
CA SER A 482 27.40 0.26 7.80
C SER A 482 26.25 -0.40 7.00
N MET A 483 26.55 -0.92 5.81
CA MET A 483 25.57 -1.69 5.02
C MET A 483 25.13 -2.99 5.73
N LEU A 484 26.06 -3.67 6.42
CA LEU A 484 25.74 -4.88 7.20
C LEU A 484 24.83 -4.54 8.41
N ALA A 485 25.13 -3.48 9.15
CA ALA A 485 24.31 -2.98 10.25
C ALA A 485 22.90 -2.63 9.76
N GLY A 486 22.78 -1.93 8.62
CA GLY A 486 21.50 -1.66 7.96
C GLY A 486 20.73 -2.95 7.65
N SER A 487 21.40 -3.96 7.10
CA SER A 487 20.79 -5.26 6.80
C SER A 487 20.34 -6.04 8.05
N ILE A 488 21.08 -5.96 9.16
CA ILE A 488 20.71 -6.58 10.44
C ILE A 488 19.49 -5.87 11.04
N VAL A 489 19.46 -4.54 11.00
CA VAL A 489 18.30 -3.75 11.46
C VAL A 489 17.07 -4.03 10.58
N LEU A 490 17.22 -4.23 9.27
CA LEU A 490 16.11 -4.64 8.39
C LEU A 490 15.62 -6.07 8.65
N LEU A 491 16.50 -6.99 9.07
CA LEU A 491 16.09 -8.29 9.59
C LEU A 491 15.27 -8.12 10.89
N GLY A 492 15.63 -7.14 11.74
CA GLY A 492 14.81 -6.70 12.87
C GLY A 492 13.44 -6.12 12.44
N ALA A 493 13.40 -5.25 11.43
CA ALA A 493 12.15 -4.68 10.89
C ALA A 493 11.24 -5.75 10.27
N ARG A 494 11.83 -6.83 9.74
CA ARG A 494 11.11 -8.03 9.31
C ARG A 494 10.59 -8.82 10.53
N PHE A 495 11.42 -9.05 11.54
CA PHE A 495 11.05 -9.77 12.75
C PHE A 495 9.85 -9.13 13.46
N THR A 496 9.82 -7.80 13.60
CA THR A 496 8.69 -7.06 14.22
C THR A 496 7.38 -7.10 13.42
N GLN A 497 7.37 -7.67 12.20
CA GLN A 497 6.17 -7.86 11.37
C GLN A 497 5.69 -9.33 11.30
N VAL A 498 6.57 -10.32 11.51
CA VAL A 498 6.26 -11.74 11.22
C VAL A 498 7.00 -12.78 12.09
N GLY A 499 7.90 -12.36 12.97
CA GLY A 499 8.79 -13.26 13.72
C GLY A 499 9.72 -14.09 12.83
N LEU A 500 10.19 -15.22 13.36
CA LEU A 500 11.21 -16.08 12.71
C LEU A 500 10.69 -16.88 11.50
N LYS A 501 9.38 -17.01 11.29
CA LYS A 501 8.84 -17.90 10.23
C LYS A 501 9.07 -17.30 8.84
N LEU A 502 9.49 -18.12 7.88
CA LEU A 502 9.64 -17.76 6.45
C LEU A 502 8.28 -17.69 5.76
N VAL A 503 7.51 -16.65 6.08
CA VAL A 503 6.20 -16.36 5.48
C VAL A 503 6.31 -15.16 4.54
N LYS A 504 5.50 -15.17 3.48
CA LYS A 504 5.29 -13.99 2.64
C LYS A 504 4.52 -12.94 3.45
N VAL A 505 5.09 -11.74 3.62
CA VAL A 505 4.45 -10.66 4.39
C VAL A 505 3.22 -10.15 3.63
N GLY A 506 2.03 -10.56 4.08
CA GLY A 506 0.76 -10.24 3.45
C GLY A 506 -0.38 -10.41 4.46
N ARG A 507 -0.93 -9.27 4.91
CA ARG A 507 -1.72 -9.07 6.15
C ARG A 507 -0.87 -9.13 7.43
N PRO A 508 -1.15 -8.29 8.44
CA PRO A 508 -0.46 -8.35 9.73
C PRO A 508 -0.89 -9.59 10.51
N PHE A 509 0.07 -10.32 11.08
CA PHE A 509 -0.22 -11.38 12.03
C PHE A 509 -0.16 -10.80 13.44
N ASN A 510 -1.31 -10.48 14.04
CA ASN A 510 -1.37 -9.99 15.41
C ASN A 510 -0.97 -11.10 16.38
N SER A 511 0.31 -11.10 16.79
CA SER A 511 0.82 -11.94 17.86
C SER A 511 2.02 -11.24 18.51
N PHE A 512 1.72 -10.34 19.44
CA PHE A 512 2.66 -9.99 20.50
C PHE A 512 2.92 -11.26 21.32
N CYS A 513 4.14 -11.80 21.28
CA CYS A 513 4.65 -12.58 22.39
C CYS A 513 6.19 -12.56 22.38
N VAL A 514 6.77 -12.07 23.47
CA VAL A 514 8.18 -12.23 23.80
C VAL A 514 8.30 -13.49 24.65
N ILE A 515 9.29 -14.34 24.36
CA ILE A 515 9.98 -15.26 25.29
C ILE A 515 11.23 -15.81 24.58
N LEU A 516 12.24 -16.23 25.36
CA LEU A 516 13.59 -16.53 24.88
C LEU A 516 13.81 -18.02 24.51
N CYS A 517 14.81 -18.26 23.65
CA CYS A 517 15.79 -19.36 23.56
C CYS A 517 15.45 -20.83 23.98
N PRO A 518 16.19 -21.85 23.47
CA PRO A 518 16.95 -21.97 22.21
C PRO A 518 16.61 -23.29 21.45
N ALA A 519 17.56 -23.86 20.69
CA ALA A 519 17.42 -25.06 19.84
C ALA A 519 17.32 -26.39 20.67
N VAL A 520 17.06 -27.58 20.09
CA VAL A 520 18.02 -28.40 19.29
C VAL A 520 17.33 -29.59 18.54
N GLU A 521 17.89 -29.97 17.38
CA GLU A 521 17.82 -31.29 16.64
C GLU A 521 16.60 -31.80 15.81
N LYS A 522 16.80 -33.02 15.26
CA LYS A 522 16.41 -33.63 13.96
C LYS A 522 16.78 -35.16 14.02
N PRO A 523 16.69 -36.01 12.97
CA PRO A 523 15.73 -36.18 11.86
C PRO A 523 15.33 -37.67 11.58
N SER A 524 14.36 -37.93 10.67
CA SER A 524 14.18 -39.19 9.89
C SER A 524 13.31 -38.85 8.65
N THR A 525 13.69 -39.06 7.37
CA THR A 525 13.69 -40.30 6.52
C THR A 525 12.30 -40.97 6.34
N ASN A 526 11.87 -41.47 5.16
CA ASN A 526 12.47 -41.54 3.81
C ASN A 526 11.43 -41.81 2.68
N THR A 527 11.77 -41.51 1.41
CA THR A 527 11.24 -42.15 0.14
C THR A 527 9.72 -42.06 -0.20
N ALA A 528 9.18 -42.26 -1.43
CA ALA A 528 9.74 -42.61 -2.76
C ALA A 528 8.86 -42.16 -3.98
N SER A 529 9.46 -42.21 -5.18
CA SER A 529 8.89 -42.52 -6.55
C SER A 529 7.71 -41.77 -7.23
N LEU A 530 8.00 -41.31 -8.47
CA LEU A 530 7.11 -40.97 -9.61
C LEU A 530 6.51 -42.23 -10.30
N PRO A 531 5.49 -42.13 -11.20
CA PRO A 531 5.71 -41.98 -12.66
C PRO A 531 4.66 -41.11 -13.45
N ARG A 532 4.68 -41.18 -14.81
CA ARG A 532 4.05 -40.24 -15.80
C ARG A 532 2.95 -40.87 -16.70
N SER A 533 2.03 -40.05 -17.22
CA SER A 533 1.35 -40.03 -18.58
C SER A 533 -0.04 -39.33 -18.43
N GLY A 534 -0.84 -38.81 -19.39
CA GLY A 534 -0.89 -38.57 -20.85
C GLY A 534 -2.36 -38.09 -21.18
N LEU A 535 -2.88 -37.84 -22.39
CA LEU A 535 -2.38 -37.30 -23.66
C LEU A 535 -3.61 -37.02 -24.60
N ILE A 536 -3.50 -36.15 -25.63
CA ILE A 536 -4.46 -36.00 -26.79
C ILE A 536 -5.84 -35.33 -26.44
N ALA A 537 -6.73 -34.98 -27.41
CA ALA A 537 -6.82 -33.76 -28.25
C ALA A 537 -8.20 -33.67 -29.00
N SER A 538 -8.45 -32.60 -29.80
CA SER A 538 -9.60 -32.34 -30.75
C SER A 538 -11.04 -32.30 -30.16
N ALA A 539 -12.14 -31.84 -30.80
CA ALA A 539 -12.53 -30.80 -31.81
C ALA A 539 -14.09 -30.65 -31.79
N GLY A 540 -14.85 -29.75 -32.47
CA GLY A 540 -14.60 -28.54 -33.29
C GLY A 540 -15.74 -28.27 -34.32
N TRP A 541 -16.07 -26.99 -34.64
CA TRP A 541 -17.09 -26.51 -35.65
C TRP A 541 -18.59 -26.81 -35.29
N SER A 542 -19.66 -26.13 -35.74
CA SER A 542 -20.00 -24.78 -36.34
C SER A 542 -21.57 -24.64 -36.36
N ASP A 543 -22.34 -23.60 -36.74
CA ASP A 543 -22.09 -22.24 -37.29
C ASP A 543 -23.19 -21.17 -36.89
N SER A 544 -23.92 -20.56 -37.85
CA SER A 544 -24.79 -19.34 -37.76
C SER A 544 -26.11 -19.48 -38.60
N PRO A 545 -26.90 -18.43 -38.99
CA PRO A 545 -27.27 -17.11 -38.39
C PRO A 545 -28.82 -16.83 -38.39
N LEU A 546 -29.29 -15.65 -37.92
CA LEU A 546 -30.48 -14.91 -38.48
C LEU A 546 -30.65 -13.48 -37.89
N LEU A 547 -31.52 -12.65 -38.49
CA LEU A 547 -31.76 -11.19 -38.26
C LEU A 547 -33.27 -10.88 -38.50
N VAL A 548 -33.91 -9.68 -38.37
CA VAL A 548 -33.67 -8.23 -38.04
C VAL A 548 -35.09 -7.60 -37.80
N PRO A 549 -35.38 -6.31 -37.46
CA PRO A 549 -34.65 -5.15 -36.86
C PRO A 549 -35.23 -4.78 -35.45
N GLY A 550 -34.97 -3.64 -34.78
CA GLY A 550 -34.01 -2.53 -34.93
C GLY A 550 -34.57 -1.20 -34.37
N GLU A 551 -33.70 -0.25 -33.99
CA GLU A 551 -34.06 1.16 -33.72
C GLU A 551 -32.82 2.07 -33.90
N GLU A 552 -33.02 3.38 -34.02
CA GLU A 552 -32.11 4.29 -34.75
C GLU A 552 -31.01 4.95 -33.87
N LYS A 553 -29.85 5.24 -34.48
CA LYS A 553 -28.70 5.89 -33.82
C LYS A 553 -28.40 7.27 -34.40
N ARG A 554 -27.93 8.19 -33.54
CA ARG A 554 -27.04 9.27 -33.98
C ARG A 554 -25.63 8.71 -34.16
N ASP A 555 -25.09 8.79 -35.37
CA ASP A 555 -23.82 8.15 -35.72
C ASP A 555 -22.60 8.98 -35.29
N ILE A 556 -21.52 8.28 -34.93
CA ILE A 556 -20.16 8.80 -34.94
C ILE A 556 -19.42 8.00 -36.01
N VAL A 557 -18.99 8.69 -37.06
CA VAL A 557 -18.28 8.07 -38.19
C VAL A 557 -16.90 7.63 -37.71
N TRP A 558 -16.58 6.36 -37.95
CA TRP A 558 -15.27 5.75 -37.75
C TRP A 558 -14.92 4.96 -39.00
N GLU A 559 -13.63 4.92 -39.37
CA GLU A 559 -13.20 4.23 -40.59
C GLU A 559 -13.54 2.72 -40.55
N PRO A 560 -13.80 2.08 -41.71
CA PRO A 560 -14.21 0.67 -41.77
C PRO A 560 -13.18 -0.27 -41.12
N THR A 561 -11.89 0.00 -41.33
CA THR A 561 -10.75 -0.76 -40.80
C THR A 561 -10.70 -0.76 -39.27
N THR A 562 -10.95 0.38 -38.62
CA THR A 562 -10.98 0.47 -37.16
C THR A 562 -12.20 -0.24 -36.59
N ARG A 563 -13.37 -0.14 -37.25
CA ARG A 563 -14.58 -0.89 -36.83
C ARG A 563 -14.35 -2.40 -36.89
N GLN A 564 -13.67 -2.92 -37.91
CA GLN A 564 -13.31 -4.35 -38.00
C GLN A 564 -12.31 -4.78 -36.91
N PHE A 565 -11.18 -4.06 -36.75
CA PHE A 565 -10.17 -4.40 -35.73
C PHE A 565 -10.75 -4.44 -34.30
N TRP A 566 -11.62 -3.48 -33.95
CA TRP A 566 -12.29 -3.49 -32.66
C TRP A 566 -13.38 -4.57 -32.53
N ALA A 567 -14.06 -4.93 -33.63
CA ALA A 567 -14.99 -6.07 -33.63
C ALA A 567 -14.25 -7.39 -33.37
N GLU A 568 -13.13 -7.64 -34.06
CA GLU A 568 -12.28 -8.82 -33.83
C GLU A 568 -11.73 -8.86 -32.41
N LYS A 569 -11.14 -7.76 -31.91
CA LYS A 569 -10.63 -7.68 -30.53
C LYS A 569 -11.73 -7.88 -29.49
N ARG A 570 -12.97 -7.46 -29.77
CA ARG A 570 -14.13 -7.72 -28.91
C ARG A 570 -14.54 -9.19 -28.96
N LEU A 571 -14.60 -9.80 -30.14
CA LEU A 571 -14.84 -11.24 -30.34
C LEU A 571 -13.77 -12.11 -29.66
N GLU A 572 -12.48 -11.81 -29.83
CA GLU A 572 -11.39 -12.44 -29.08
C GLU A 572 -11.61 -12.32 -27.57
N SER A 573 -11.97 -11.14 -27.06
CA SER A 573 -12.20 -10.94 -25.62
C SER A 573 -13.39 -11.75 -25.09
N VAL A 574 -14.46 -11.88 -25.90
CA VAL A 574 -15.64 -12.68 -25.57
C VAL A 574 -15.31 -14.17 -25.65
N GLN A 575 -14.65 -14.64 -26.71
CA GLN A 575 -14.20 -16.03 -26.83
C GLN A 575 -13.17 -16.42 -25.76
N ARG A 576 -12.29 -15.51 -25.34
CA ARG A 576 -11.32 -15.77 -24.28
C ARG A 576 -12.00 -15.82 -22.91
N ARG A 577 -13.08 -15.07 -22.71
CA ARG A 577 -13.98 -15.18 -21.54
C ARG A 577 -14.85 -16.44 -21.58
N SER A 578 -15.36 -16.85 -22.75
CA SER A 578 -16.15 -18.09 -22.87
C SER A 578 -15.28 -19.33 -22.69
N ARG A 579 -14.05 -19.38 -23.23
CA ARG A 579 -13.08 -20.45 -22.95
C ARG A 579 -12.68 -20.48 -21.46
N ALA A 580 -12.56 -19.33 -20.81
CA ALA A 580 -12.32 -19.27 -19.35
C ALA A 580 -13.53 -19.68 -18.50
N ARG A 581 -14.77 -19.51 -19.00
CA ARG A 581 -15.99 -20.05 -18.39
C ARG A 581 -16.17 -21.55 -18.66
N ALA A 582 -15.83 -22.03 -19.85
CA ALA A 582 -15.91 -23.46 -20.21
C ALA A 582 -14.90 -24.31 -19.44
N ALA A 583 -13.74 -23.74 -19.07
CA ALA A 583 -12.81 -24.33 -18.10
C ALA A 583 -13.37 -24.40 -16.65
N TYR A 584 -14.57 -23.85 -16.43
CA TYR A 584 -15.36 -23.90 -15.19
C TYR A 584 -16.82 -24.29 -15.50
N ALA A 585 -17.03 -25.19 -16.47
CA ALA A 585 -18.32 -25.85 -16.63
C ALA A 585 -18.73 -26.54 -15.31
N SER A 586 -20.00 -26.44 -14.96
CA SER A 586 -20.56 -27.09 -13.77
C SER A 586 -20.36 -28.62 -13.89
N PRO A 587 -19.72 -29.29 -12.91
CA PRO A 587 -19.63 -30.74 -12.92
C PRO A 587 -21.01 -31.37 -12.86
N SER A 588 -21.21 -32.53 -13.50
CA SER A 588 -22.46 -33.28 -13.40
C SER A 588 -22.76 -33.69 -11.95
N ALA A 589 -24.02 -33.97 -11.62
CA ALA A 589 -24.41 -34.41 -10.28
C ALA A 589 -23.61 -35.62 -9.78
N GLU A 590 -23.30 -36.60 -10.66
CA GLU A 590 -22.42 -37.72 -10.32
C GLU A 590 -21.01 -37.28 -9.95
N THR A 591 -20.46 -36.26 -10.61
CA THR A 591 -19.13 -35.71 -10.28
C THR A 591 -19.17 -35.01 -8.90
N ILE A 592 -20.31 -34.42 -8.54
CA ILE A 592 -20.53 -33.72 -7.27
C ILE A 592 -20.58 -34.71 -6.10
N ASP A 593 -21.29 -35.83 -6.21
CA ASP A 593 -21.32 -36.86 -5.17
C ASP A 593 -19.93 -37.52 -4.99
N ASN A 594 -19.19 -37.73 -6.09
CA ASN A 594 -17.80 -38.22 -6.02
C ASN A 594 -16.85 -37.23 -5.31
N ASP A 595 -16.97 -35.92 -5.58
CA ASP A 595 -16.24 -34.86 -4.85
C ASP A 595 -16.55 -34.86 -3.34
N MET A 596 -17.81 -35.11 -2.95
CA MET A 596 -18.23 -35.13 -1.54
C MET A 596 -17.78 -36.41 -0.82
N ALA A 597 -17.84 -37.55 -1.51
CA ALA A 597 -17.30 -38.82 -1.03
C ALA A 597 -15.77 -38.71 -0.77
N ALA A 598 -15.03 -38.07 -1.68
CA ALA A 598 -13.59 -37.83 -1.54
C ALA A 598 -13.22 -36.90 -0.36
N LEU A 599 -14.17 -36.13 0.18
CA LEU A 599 -13.97 -35.23 1.33
C LEU A 599 -14.46 -35.81 2.67
N ALA A 600 -15.16 -36.95 2.64
CA ALA A 600 -15.85 -37.57 3.77
C ALA A 600 -16.84 -36.62 4.48
N ILE A 601 -17.61 -35.84 3.70
CA ILE A 601 -18.63 -34.92 4.20
C ILE A 601 -20.02 -35.44 3.82
N ARG A 602 -20.88 -35.66 4.82
CA ARG A 602 -22.26 -36.08 4.63
C ARG A 602 -23.20 -34.92 4.94
N LEU A 603 -24.06 -34.55 3.99
CA LEU A 603 -25.15 -33.61 4.24
C LEU A 603 -26.43 -34.35 4.66
N ARG A 604 -27.16 -33.82 5.64
CA ARG A 604 -28.51 -34.27 6.01
C ARG A 604 -29.38 -33.10 6.47
N PRO A 605 -30.72 -33.24 6.48
CA PRO A 605 -31.59 -32.34 7.22
C PRO A 605 -31.21 -32.29 8.72
N ALA A 606 -31.44 -31.15 9.34
CA ALA A 606 -31.40 -31.01 10.79
C ALA A 606 -32.66 -31.63 11.43
N LEU A 607 -32.50 -32.14 12.66
CA LEU A 607 -33.55 -32.68 13.52
C LEU A 607 -33.63 -31.84 14.80
N ALA A 608 -34.75 -31.88 15.53
CA ALA A 608 -34.88 -31.16 16.80
C ALA A 608 -33.80 -31.58 17.83
N SER A 609 -33.39 -32.84 17.80
CA SER A 609 -32.27 -33.36 18.62
C SER A 609 -30.91 -32.70 18.33
N ASP A 610 -30.73 -32.08 17.15
CA ASP A 610 -29.50 -31.35 16.82
C ASP A 610 -29.47 -29.92 17.37
N ALA A 611 -30.60 -29.35 17.82
CA ALA A 611 -30.69 -27.94 18.19
C ALA A 611 -29.61 -27.48 19.21
N PRO A 612 -29.30 -28.24 20.29
CA PRO A 612 -28.21 -27.87 21.20
C PRO A 612 -26.83 -27.85 20.53
N ALA A 613 -26.57 -28.75 19.58
CA ALA A 613 -25.32 -28.82 18.83
C ALA A 613 -25.22 -27.70 17.79
N VAL A 614 -26.31 -27.39 17.08
CA VAL A 614 -26.42 -26.26 16.15
C VAL A 614 -26.11 -24.93 16.85
N VAL A 615 -26.68 -24.71 18.05
CA VAL A 615 -26.42 -23.51 18.86
C VAL A 615 -24.98 -23.46 19.37
N ALA A 616 -24.38 -24.59 19.79
CA ALA A 616 -22.97 -24.65 20.16
C ALA A 616 -22.04 -24.31 18.97
N THR A 617 -22.31 -24.89 17.80
CA THR A 617 -21.61 -24.60 16.52
C THR A 617 -21.73 -23.13 16.11
N MET A 618 -22.90 -22.51 16.35
CA MET A 618 -23.14 -21.08 16.11
C MET A 618 -22.27 -20.19 17.02
N HIS A 619 -22.25 -20.46 18.33
CA HIS A 619 -21.44 -19.68 19.27
C HIS A 619 -19.93 -19.87 19.07
N ASP A 620 -19.43 -21.02 18.62
CA ASP A 620 -18.01 -21.17 18.28
C ASP A 620 -17.64 -20.40 17.02
N ALA A 621 -18.39 -20.61 15.93
CA ALA A 621 -18.08 -19.99 14.64
C ALA A 621 -18.16 -18.46 14.68
N PHE A 622 -19.10 -17.90 15.47
CA PHE A 622 -19.27 -16.46 15.65
C PHE A 622 -18.66 -15.91 16.95
N ARG A 623 -17.78 -16.68 17.63
CA ARG A 623 -17.11 -16.26 18.89
C ARG A 623 -16.43 -14.89 18.80
N ASP A 624 -15.87 -14.55 17.64
CA ASP A 624 -15.15 -13.29 17.40
C ASP A 624 -16.03 -12.21 16.71
N SER A 625 -17.32 -12.46 16.51
CA SER A 625 -18.25 -11.50 15.90
C SER A 625 -18.80 -10.54 16.96
N LEU A 626 -18.47 -9.25 16.83
CA LEU A 626 -18.97 -8.19 17.74
C LEU A 626 -20.50 -8.09 17.74
N PHE A 627 -21.17 -8.38 16.62
CA PHE A 627 -22.63 -8.45 16.57
C PHE A 627 -23.18 -9.63 17.39
N HIS A 628 -22.58 -10.83 17.25
CA HIS A 628 -22.99 -12.03 17.98
C HIS A 628 -22.74 -11.88 19.48
N GLN A 629 -21.56 -11.37 19.87
CA GLN A 629 -21.23 -11.09 21.27
C GLN A 629 -22.20 -10.09 21.92
N ARG A 630 -22.67 -9.07 21.19
CA ARG A 630 -23.61 -8.06 21.70
C ARG A 630 -25.06 -8.52 21.72
N CYS A 631 -25.53 -9.21 20.69
CA CYS A 631 -26.96 -9.53 20.52
C CYS A 631 -27.32 -10.93 21.05
N PHE A 632 -26.36 -11.85 21.07
CA PHE A 632 -26.52 -13.26 21.47
C PHE A 632 -25.35 -13.73 22.36
N PRO A 633 -25.11 -13.08 23.51
CA PRO A 633 -23.99 -13.40 24.39
C PRO A 633 -24.01 -14.85 24.84
N THR A 634 -22.83 -15.48 24.91
CA THR A 634 -22.62 -16.88 25.36
C THR A 634 -22.81 -17.08 26.86
N SER A 635 -22.69 -16.00 27.63
CA SER A 635 -22.75 -15.97 29.10
C SER A 635 -24.18 -15.91 29.67
N ASP A 636 -25.16 -15.61 28.84
CA ASP A 636 -26.58 -15.54 29.22
C ASP A 636 -27.31 -16.85 28.88
N PRO A 637 -27.91 -17.55 29.87
CA PRO A 637 -28.75 -18.70 29.61
C PRO A 637 -29.96 -18.39 28.71
N ALA A 638 -30.60 -17.22 28.85
CA ALA A 638 -31.81 -16.86 28.10
C ALA A 638 -31.51 -16.66 26.59
N SER A 639 -30.37 -16.03 26.27
CA SER A 639 -29.78 -16.00 24.92
C SER A 639 -29.65 -17.38 24.30
N ARG A 640 -29.14 -18.37 25.05
CA ARG A 640 -28.99 -19.75 24.57
C ARG A 640 -30.32 -20.46 24.37
N GLU A 641 -31.27 -20.29 25.30
CA GLU A 641 -32.61 -20.88 25.20
C GLU A 641 -33.37 -20.29 24.01
N SER A 642 -33.33 -18.96 23.82
CA SER A 642 -33.93 -18.26 22.68
C SER A 642 -33.39 -18.76 21.33
N LEU A 643 -32.10 -19.09 21.26
CA LEU A 643 -31.49 -19.66 20.05
C LEU A 643 -31.93 -21.12 19.80
N VAL A 644 -32.17 -21.92 20.84
CA VAL A 644 -32.75 -23.27 20.69
C VAL A 644 -34.20 -23.16 20.20
N GLN A 645 -35.04 -22.33 20.84
CA GLN A 645 -36.41 -22.06 20.40
C GLN A 645 -36.46 -21.51 18.96
N TRP A 646 -35.46 -20.71 18.56
CA TRP A 646 -35.30 -20.26 17.17
C TRP A 646 -34.99 -21.43 16.22
N VAL A 647 -34.09 -22.36 16.58
CA VAL A 647 -33.84 -23.55 15.74
C VAL A 647 -35.13 -24.36 15.59
N ASP A 648 -35.81 -24.72 16.68
CA ASP A 648 -37.01 -25.55 16.63
C ASP A 648 -38.14 -24.92 15.79
N LYS A 649 -38.37 -23.61 15.95
CA LYS A 649 -39.32 -22.84 15.12
C LYS A 649 -38.96 -22.87 13.64
N ASN A 650 -37.67 -22.91 13.30
CA ASN A 650 -37.18 -22.98 11.92
C ASN A 650 -37.02 -24.41 11.37
N LEU A 651 -37.25 -25.44 12.20
CA LEU A 651 -37.45 -26.82 11.77
C LEU A 651 -38.93 -27.13 11.51
N ALA A 652 -39.84 -26.40 12.16
CA ALA A 652 -41.29 -26.51 11.97
C ALA A 652 -41.82 -25.69 10.76
N ASP A 653 -41.06 -24.72 10.27
CA ASP A 653 -41.39 -23.90 9.09
C ASP A 653 -41.11 -24.69 7.78
N PRO A 654 -42.13 -25.02 6.97
CA PRO A 654 -41.96 -25.88 5.78
C PRO A 654 -41.15 -25.21 4.65
N GLU A 655 -41.04 -23.88 4.63
CA GLU A 655 -40.22 -23.15 3.66
C GLU A 655 -38.78 -22.92 4.19
N SER A 656 -38.46 -23.40 5.40
CA SER A 656 -37.14 -23.30 6.05
C SER A 656 -36.37 -24.62 6.00
N HIS A 657 -35.36 -24.68 5.13
CA HIS A 657 -34.49 -25.84 4.97
C HIS A 657 -33.20 -25.66 5.77
N MET A 658 -33.19 -26.19 7.00
CA MET A 658 -31.97 -26.35 7.80
C MET A 658 -31.26 -27.66 7.46
N ILE A 659 -29.98 -27.54 7.08
CA ILE A 659 -29.10 -28.66 6.73
C ILE A 659 -27.85 -28.68 7.60
N ILE A 660 -27.42 -29.88 7.97
CA ILE A 660 -26.21 -30.16 8.73
C ILE A 660 -25.20 -30.89 7.85
N ALA A 661 -23.93 -30.53 8.01
CA ALA A 661 -22.80 -31.29 7.52
C ALA A 661 -22.17 -32.09 8.67
N GLU A 662 -22.16 -33.40 8.53
CA GLU A 662 -21.39 -34.33 9.36
C GLU A 662 -20.07 -34.66 8.64
N ARG A 663 -19.04 -35.04 9.40
CA ARG A 663 -17.76 -35.49 8.83
C ARG A 663 -17.40 -36.86 9.38
N ASP A 664 -17.06 -37.78 8.49
CA ASP A 664 -16.90 -39.19 8.86
C ASP A 664 -15.52 -39.43 9.51
N THR A 665 -15.51 -39.59 10.85
CA THR A 665 -14.27 -39.73 11.65
C THR A 665 -14.35 -40.81 12.73
N ALA A 666 -15.17 -41.85 12.54
CA ALA A 666 -15.17 -43.03 13.40
C ALA A 666 -15.53 -44.30 12.60
N PRO A 667 -14.83 -45.44 12.77
CA PRO A 667 -15.26 -46.71 12.21
C PRO A 667 -16.53 -47.22 12.91
N PRO A 668 -17.35 -48.06 12.25
CA PRO A 668 -18.54 -48.63 12.87
C PRO A 668 -18.17 -49.49 14.09
N ARG A 669 -18.76 -49.17 15.25
CA ARG A 669 -18.69 -50.05 16.43
C ARG A 669 -19.47 -51.34 16.16
N PRO A 670 -19.01 -52.51 16.67
CA PRO A 670 -19.82 -53.72 16.68
C PRO A 670 -21.14 -53.50 17.42
N LEU A 671 -22.21 -54.17 16.95
CA LEU A 671 -23.46 -54.24 17.69
C LEU A 671 -23.22 -54.92 19.05
N PRO A 672 -23.75 -54.38 20.16
CA PRO A 672 -23.61 -55.01 21.47
C PRO A 672 -24.37 -56.34 21.51
N SER A 673 -23.71 -57.37 22.04
CA SER A 673 -24.34 -58.67 22.33
C SER A 673 -25.43 -58.52 23.39
N ALA A 674 -26.58 -59.17 23.19
CA ALA A 674 -27.77 -58.99 24.01
C ALA A 674 -27.65 -59.64 25.41
N SER A 675 -27.01 -58.97 26.37
CA SER A 675 -26.91 -59.47 27.75
C SER A 675 -26.74 -58.38 28.83
N SER A 676 -27.50 -57.28 28.77
CA SER A 676 -27.65 -56.35 29.92
C SER A 676 -28.88 -55.44 29.77
N ALA A 677 -29.95 -55.72 30.53
CA ALA A 677 -31.05 -54.79 30.74
C ALA A 677 -30.92 -54.16 32.12
N GLY A 678 -30.84 -52.83 32.22
CA GLY A 678 -30.59 -52.15 33.50
C GLY A 678 -30.54 -50.63 33.44
N THR A 679 -31.70 -49.98 33.55
CA THR A 679 -31.93 -48.65 34.17
C THR A 679 -30.83 -47.59 34.11
N GLY A 680 -30.94 -46.65 33.18
CA GLY A 680 -30.17 -45.40 33.16
C GLY A 680 -30.54 -44.54 31.94
N ALA A 681 -30.74 -43.23 32.13
CA ALA A 681 -31.09 -42.30 31.06
C ALA A 681 -29.83 -41.65 30.45
N ASP A 682 -28.89 -42.47 30.00
CA ASP A 682 -27.66 -42.02 29.34
C ASP A 682 -27.97 -41.54 27.91
N ALA A 683 -28.16 -40.24 27.75
CA ALA A 683 -28.32 -39.62 26.43
C ALA A 683 -27.01 -39.76 25.62
N GLU A 684 -27.11 -40.35 24.42
CA GLU A 684 -25.96 -40.50 23.51
C GLU A 684 -25.33 -39.12 23.21
N PRO A 685 -24.00 -38.96 23.34
CA PRO A 685 -23.38 -37.65 23.16
C PRO A 685 -23.59 -37.14 21.73
N PRO A 686 -24.02 -35.87 21.54
CA PRO A 686 -24.42 -35.36 20.24
C PRO A 686 -23.25 -35.39 19.24
N ARG A 687 -23.54 -35.84 18.02
CA ARG A 687 -22.55 -35.99 16.95
C ARG A 687 -21.94 -34.61 16.59
N PRO A 688 -20.63 -34.52 16.35
CA PRO A 688 -19.98 -33.25 16.06
C PRO A 688 -20.45 -32.66 14.72
N VAL A 689 -21.22 -31.57 14.81
CA VAL A 689 -21.74 -30.81 13.65
C VAL A 689 -20.59 -30.01 13.02
N ALA A 690 -20.06 -30.52 11.91
CA ALA A 690 -18.95 -29.90 11.16
C ALA A 690 -19.33 -28.57 10.48
N GLY A 691 -20.63 -28.29 10.38
CA GLY A 691 -21.22 -27.03 9.93
C GLY A 691 -22.71 -27.17 9.67
N PHE A 692 -23.42 -26.05 9.52
CA PHE A 692 -24.83 -26.05 9.12
C PHE A 692 -25.17 -24.83 8.25
N ALA A 693 -26.29 -24.89 7.54
CA ALA A 693 -26.87 -23.76 6.83
C ALA A 693 -28.40 -23.76 6.92
N ARG A 694 -29.00 -22.56 6.88
CA ARG A 694 -30.45 -22.38 6.78
C ARG A 694 -30.80 -21.62 5.51
N TRP A 695 -31.34 -22.35 4.54
CA TRP A 695 -31.95 -21.80 3.34
C TRP A 695 -33.45 -21.58 3.57
N VAL A 696 -34.00 -20.48 3.05
CA VAL A 696 -35.42 -20.13 3.19
C VAL A 696 -35.99 -19.88 1.82
N ARG A 697 -37.04 -20.60 1.47
CA ARG A 697 -37.85 -20.34 0.27
C ARG A 697 -38.80 -19.19 0.56
N ARG A 698 -38.95 -18.29 -0.42
CA ARG A 698 -39.99 -17.27 -0.44
C ARG A 698 -40.52 -17.17 -1.86
N PRO A 699 -41.69 -17.74 -2.18
CA PRO A 699 -42.31 -17.55 -3.48
C PRO A 699 -42.66 -16.07 -3.70
N ALA A 700 -42.71 -15.65 -4.96
CA ALA A 700 -43.35 -14.40 -5.34
C ALA A 700 -44.81 -14.36 -4.80
N PRO A 701 -45.32 -13.19 -4.36
CA PRO A 701 -46.73 -13.07 -4.05
C PRO A 701 -47.54 -13.41 -5.31
N SER A 702 -48.44 -14.39 -5.21
CA SER A 702 -49.32 -14.73 -6.33
C SER A 702 -50.12 -13.48 -6.71
N PRO A 703 -50.32 -13.20 -8.02
CA PRO A 703 -51.43 -12.33 -8.40
C PRO A 703 -52.70 -12.93 -7.81
N ALA A 704 -53.49 -12.11 -7.11
CA ALA A 704 -54.80 -12.53 -6.66
C ALA A 704 -55.67 -12.81 -7.91
N PRO A 705 -56.47 -13.89 -7.92
CA PRO A 705 -57.44 -14.08 -8.98
C PRO A 705 -58.39 -12.88 -8.99
N VAL A 706 -58.61 -12.27 -10.16
CA VAL A 706 -59.50 -11.10 -10.31
C VAL A 706 -60.96 -11.56 -10.21
N LEU A 707 -61.40 -11.76 -8.97
CA LEU A 707 -62.78 -12.05 -8.62
C LEU A 707 -63.53 -10.74 -8.43
N ASP A 708 -64.41 -10.45 -9.39
CA ASP A 708 -65.31 -9.28 -9.44
C ASP A 708 -64.61 -7.90 -9.51
N PRO A 709 -64.74 -7.14 -10.62
CA PRO A 709 -64.15 -5.80 -10.75
C PRO A 709 -64.81 -4.73 -9.86
N SER A 710 -65.84 -5.08 -9.07
CA SER A 710 -66.41 -4.21 -8.02
C SER A 710 -65.77 -4.44 -6.64
N SER A 711 -64.94 -5.47 -6.45
CA SER A 711 -64.26 -5.73 -5.18
C SER A 711 -63.08 -4.77 -4.96
N GLN A 712 -62.87 -4.33 -3.71
CA GLN A 712 -61.65 -3.62 -3.35
C GLN A 712 -60.45 -4.57 -3.47
N PRO A 713 -59.28 -4.09 -3.94
CA PRO A 713 -58.08 -4.92 -3.99
C PRO A 713 -57.74 -5.40 -2.57
N PRO A 714 -57.37 -6.68 -2.38
CA PRO A 714 -57.05 -7.21 -1.07
C PRO A 714 -55.87 -6.42 -0.47
N PRO A 715 -55.87 -6.16 0.86
CA PRO A 715 -54.79 -5.41 1.49
C PRO A 715 -53.44 -6.10 1.24
N PRO A 716 -52.36 -5.34 1.02
CA PRO A 716 -51.04 -5.92 0.80
C PRO A 716 -50.64 -6.80 1.98
N PRO A 717 -49.95 -7.93 1.76
CA PRO A 717 -49.59 -8.86 2.83
C PRO A 717 -48.79 -8.14 3.92
N PRO A 718 -49.04 -8.44 5.21
CA PRO A 718 -48.46 -7.69 6.32
C PRO A 718 -46.93 -7.75 6.25
N ARG A 719 -46.31 -6.57 6.09
CA ARG A 719 -44.85 -6.43 6.06
C ARG A 719 -44.27 -6.91 7.38
N MET A 720 -43.29 -7.80 7.31
CA MET A 720 -42.63 -8.33 8.50
C MET A 720 -41.89 -7.20 9.22
N VAL A 721 -42.28 -6.94 10.47
CA VAL A 721 -41.62 -5.99 11.36
C VAL A 721 -40.84 -6.78 12.42
N PHE A 722 -39.58 -6.44 12.63
CA PHE A 722 -38.76 -6.99 13.71
C PHE A 722 -38.80 -6.02 14.89
N THR A 723 -39.33 -6.47 16.03
CA THR A 723 -39.42 -5.69 17.27
C THR A 723 -38.43 -6.22 18.33
N PRO A 724 -37.97 -5.40 19.29
CA PRO A 724 -36.93 -5.82 20.24
C PRO A 724 -37.31 -7.00 21.14
N ASP A 725 -38.61 -7.18 21.44
CA ASP A 725 -39.17 -8.32 22.18
C ASP A 725 -38.98 -9.68 21.47
N MET A 726 -38.63 -9.69 20.19
CA MET A 726 -38.28 -10.90 19.44
C MET A 726 -36.86 -11.43 19.74
N TYR A 727 -36.10 -10.78 20.63
CA TYR A 727 -34.68 -11.05 20.89
C TYR A 727 -34.37 -11.18 22.39
N PRO A 728 -33.24 -11.83 22.77
CA PRO A 728 -32.91 -12.03 24.17
C PRO A 728 -32.70 -10.73 24.93
N ALA A 729 -33.37 -10.56 26.08
CA ALA A 729 -33.23 -9.38 26.93
C ALA A 729 -31.83 -9.20 27.53
N GLY A 730 -31.01 -10.28 27.57
CA GLY A 730 -29.60 -10.22 27.96
C GLY A 730 -28.65 -9.67 26.89
N GLY A 731 -29.15 -9.38 25.68
CA GLY A 731 -28.38 -8.80 24.57
C GLY A 731 -28.91 -7.45 24.09
N ASP A 732 -28.22 -6.85 23.12
CA ASP A 732 -28.60 -5.61 22.45
C ASP A 732 -29.75 -5.85 21.45
N ALA A 733 -30.92 -6.18 21.98
CA ALA A 733 -32.14 -6.48 21.25
C ALA A 733 -32.58 -5.33 20.30
N ALA A 734 -32.29 -4.09 20.68
CA ALA A 734 -32.57 -2.91 19.86
C ALA A 734 -31.59 -2.75 18.68
N LEU A 735 -30.33 -3.20 18.78
CA LEU A 735 -29.45 -3.35 17.62
C LEU A 735 -29.88 -4.53 16.75
N ALA A 736 -30.20 -5.68 17.35
CA ALA A 736 -30.64 -6.87 16.63
C ALA A 736 -31.85 -6.57 15.74
N ALA A 737 -32.94 -6.03 16.31
CA ALA A 737 -34.15 -5.68 15.57
C ALA A 737 -33.88 -4.73 14.39
N ARG A 738 -33.04 -3.70 14.58
CA ARG A 738 -32.68 -2.75 13.51
C ARG A 738 -31.89 -3.39 12.37
N VAL A 739 -30.89 -4.22 12.70
CA VAL A 739 -30.06 -4.92 11.70
C VAL A 739 -30.94 -5.90 10.92
N PHE A 740 -31.74 -6.74 11.59
CA PHE A 740 -32.61 -7.70 10.92
C PHE A 740 -33.73 -7.05 10.10
N GLN A 741 -34.31 -5.93 10.55
CA GLN A 741 -35.27 -5.15 9.74
C GLN A 741 -34.64 -4.61 8.46
N ALA A 742 -33.49 -3.93 8.57
CA ALA A 742 -32.82 -3.35 7.42
C ALA A 742 -32.34 -4.43 6.43
N ASN A 743 -31.90 -5.58 6.94
CA ASN A 743 -31.54 -6.76 6.15
C ASN A 743 -32.73 -7.38 5.40
N TYR A 744 -33.91 -7.43 6.03
CA TYR A 744 -35.15 -7.85 5.37
C TYR A 744 -35.61 -6.82 4.33
N ASP A 745 -35.53 -5.53 4.64
CA ASP A 745 -35.91 -4.47 3.71
C ASP A 745 -34.99 -4.42 2.48
N ALA A 746 -33.69 -4.69 2.65
CA ALA A 746 -32.73 -4.85 1.55
C ALA A 746 -33.02 -6.10 0.70
N LEU A 747 -33.36 -7.23 1.33
CA LEU A 747 -33.84 -8.43 0.63
C LEU A 747 -35.08 -8.13 -0.23
N MET A 748 -36.08 -7.44 0.33
CA MET A 748 -37.31 -7.11 -0.39
C MET A 748 -37.09 -6.10 -1.52
N ARG A 749 -36.13 -5.17 -1.39
CA ARG A 749 -35.67 -4.32 -2.51
C ARG A 749 -34.98 -5.14 -3.58
N ALA A 750 -34.00 -5.96 -3.19
CA ALA A 750 -33.12 -6.69 -4.11
C ALA A 750 -33.83 -7.77 -4.93
N THR A 751 -34.97 -8.31 -4.48
CA THR A 751 -35.71 -9.34 -5.22
C THR A 751 -36.86 -8.79 -6.04
N GLU A 752 -37.30 -7.55 -5.85
CA GLU A 752 -38.39 -6.91 -6.62
C GLU A 752 -39.67 -7.78 -6.73
N GLY A 753 -39.99 -8.54 -5.67
CA GLY A 753 -41.14 -9.44 -5.62
C GLY A 753 -40.95 -10.79 -6.33
N ARG A 754 -39.75 -11.11 -6.83
CA ARG A 754 -39.41 -12.41 -7.44
C ARG A 754 -39.25 -13.50 -6.38
N SER A 755 -39.58 -14.74 -6.75
CA SER A 755 -39.34 -15.92 -5.91
C SER A 755 -37.85 -16.11 -5.62
N VAL A 756 -37.50 -16.32 -4.36
CA VAL A 756 -36.11 -16.30 -3.87
C VAL A 756 -35.80 -17.47 -2.92
N TRP A 757 -34.60 -18.03 -3.07
CA TRP A 757 -33.92 -18.88 -2.10
C TRP A 757 -32.94 -18.02 -1.28
N PHE A 758 -33.33 -17.64 -0.06
CA PHE A 758 -32.53 -16.83 0.84
C PHE A 758 -31.63 -17.71 1.72
N LEU A 759 -30.31 -17.60 1.57
CA LEU A 759 -29.36 -18.14 2.52
C LEU A 759 -29.32 -17.25 3.77
N SER A 760 -30.20 -17.56 4.73
CA SER A 760 -30.37 -16.79 5.96
C SER A 760 -29.25 -17.00 6.98
N MET A 761 -28.57 -18.14 6.94
CA MET A 761 -27.44 -18.44 7.82
C MET A 761 -26.53 -19.52 7.21
N LEU A 762 -25.21 -19.35 7.32
CA LEU A 762 -24.19 -20.34 6.97
C LEU A 762 -23.11 -20.35 8.06
N VAL A 763 -22.88 -21.50 8.69
CA VAL A 763 -22.04 -21.64 9.88
C VAL A 763 -21.07 -22.80 9.71
N VAL A 764 -19.78 -22.55 9.92
CA VAL A 764 -18.72 -23.56 9.90
C VAL A 764 -17.70 -23.24 11.00
N PRO A 765 -17.50 -24.11 12.02
CA PRO A 765 -16.47 -23.95 13.05
C PRO A 765 -15.08 -23.76 12.47
N ARG A 766 -14.19 -23.08 13.20
CA ARG A 766 -12.84 -22.72 12.70
C ARG A 766 -12.00 -23.91 12.27
N GLU A 767 -12.19 -25.05 12.93
CA GLU A 767 -11.55 -26.33 12.60
C GLU A 767 -12.08 -26.98 11.30
N HIS A 768 -13.28 -26.64 10.84
CA HIS A 768 -13.88 -27.14 9.59
C HIS A 768 -13.83 -26.13 8.44
N GLN A 769 -13.52 -24.86 8.72
CA GLN A 769 -13.33 -23.83 7.70
C GLN A 769 -12.20 -24.19 6.72
N ARG A 770 -12.42 -23.86 5.44
CA ARG A 770 -11.53 -24.18 4.30
C ARG A 770 -11.34 -25.68 4.03
N ARG A 771 -12.08 -26.58 4.69
CA ARG A 771 -12.10 -28.04 4.45
C ARG A 771 -13.33 -28.52 3.66
N GLY A 772 -13.79 -27.74 2.68
CA GLY A 772 -14.93 -28.10 1.81
C GLY A 772 -16.34 -27.92 2.39
N VAL A 773 -16.53 -28.02 3.72
CA VAL A 773 -17.87 -28.00 4.36
C VAL A 773 -18.78 -26.83 3.93
N GLY A 774 -18.27 -25.59 3.97
CA GLY A 774 -19.04 -24.42 3.53
C GLY A 774 -19.37 -24.40 2.03
N THR A 775 -18.58 -25.09 1.19
CA THR A 775 -18.89 -25.29 -0.24
C THR A 775 -20.06 -26.26 -0.40
N ALA A 776 -20.09 -27.36 0.36
CA ALA A 776 -21.16 -28.36 0.31
C ALA A 776 -22.52 -27.74 0.73
N LEU A 777 -22.55 -27.05 1.87
CA LEU A 777 -23.73 -26.39 2.42
C LEU A 777 -24.29 -25.28 1.49
N LEU A 778 -23.41 -24.57 0.79
CA LEU A 778 -23.78 -23.55 -0.20
C LEU A 778 -24.30 -24.19 -1.50
N ARG A 779 -23.63 -25.24 -2.00
CA ARG A 779 -24.01 -25.95 -3.23
C ARG A 779 -25.42 -26.57 -3.14
N TYR A 780 -25.77 -27.19 -2.00
CA TYR A 780 -27.09 -27.80 -1.75
C TYR A 780 -28.28 -26.88 -2.11
N GLY A 781 -28.22 -25.61 -1.71
CA GLY A 781 -29.32 -24.66 -1.92
C GLY A 781 -29.27 -23.99 -3.30
N LEU A 782 -28.08 -23.83 -3.87
CA LEU A 782 -27.92 -23.33 -5.23
C LEU A 782 -28.51 -24.30 -6.26
N GLU A 783 -28.22 -25.59 -6.14
CA GLU A 783 -28.82 -26.65 -6.98
C GLU A 783 -30.36 -26.68 -6.92
N ARG A 784 -30.96 -26.17 -5.84
CA ARG A 784 -32.41 -26.05 -5.66
C ARG A 784 -32.94 -24.73 -6.22
N ALA A 785 -32.24 -23.62 -6.03
CA ALA A 785 -32.56 -22.35 -6.68
C ALA A 785 -32.49 -22.48 -8.22
N ASP A 786 -31.47 -23.15 -8.75
CA ASP A 786 -31.30 -23.41 -10.19
C ASP A 786 -32.39 -24.32 -10.75
N ARG A 787 -32.79 -25.36 -9.99
CA ARG A 787 -33.89 -26.28 -10.33
C ARG A 787 -35.25 -25.60 -10.31
N ASP A 788 -35.53 -24.79 -9.29
CA ASP A 788 -36.77 -24.02 -9.16
C ASP A 788 -36.83 -22.85 -10.17
N GLY A 789 -35.69 -22.46 -10.76
CA GLY A 789 -35.56 -21.28 -11.63
C GLY A 789 -35.64 -19.95 -10.86
N TRP A 790 -35.33 -19.97 -9.57
CA TRP A 790 -35.48 -18.85 -8.63
C TRP A 790 -34.14 -18.15 -8.38
N VAL A 791 -34.16 -16.90 -7.93
CA VAL A 791 -32.91 -16.22 -7.54
C VAL A 791 -32.41 -16.73 -6.19
N ALA A 792 -31.10 -16.87 -6.03
CA ALA A 792 -30.49 -17.06 -4.71
C ALA A 792 -30.03 -15.70 -4.16
N TYR A 793 -30.32 -15.42 -2.88
CA TYR A 793 -29.90 -14.20 -2.19
C TYR A 793 -29.16 -14.54 -0.90
N VAL A 794 -28.16 -13.73 -0.54
CA VAL A 794 -27.40 -13.88 0.70
C VAL A 794 -26.94 -12.52 1.24
N ASN A 795 -26.94 -12.40 2.57
CA ASN A 795 -26.23 -11.34 3.27
C ASN A 795 -24.81 -11.82 3.61
N ALA A 796 -23.80 -11.09 3.16
CA ALA A 796 -22.40 -11.47 3.29
C ALA A 796 -21.60 -10.44 4.10
N SER A 797 -20.86 -10.90 5.11
CA SER A 797 -19.80 -10.08 5.72
C SER A 797 -18.68 -9.79 4.71
N PRO A 798 -17.81 -8.78 4.95
CA PRO A 798 -16.69 -8.47 4.07
C PRO A 798 -15.73 -9.65 3.84
N GLU A 799 -15.59 -10.54 4.83
CA GLU A 799 -14.81 -11.78 4.75
C GLU A 799 -15.55 -12.83 3.91
N GLY A 800 -16.85 -13.00 4.18
CA GLY A 800 -17.73 -13.97 3.54
C GLY A 800 -17.97 -13.71 2.06
N LYS A 801 -17.98 -12.45 1.61
CA LYS A 801 -18.22 -12.04 0.21
C LYS A 801 -17.40 -12.87 -0.80
N SER A 802 -16.13 -13.12 -0.50
CA SER A 802 -15.19 -13.87 -1.36
C SER A 802 -15.51 -15.37 -1.50
N LEU A 803 -16.40 -15.93 -0.67
CA LEU A 803 -17.01 -17.23 -0.90
C LEU A 803 -18.08 -17.12 -1.99
N TYR A 804 -19.07 -16.24 -1.79
CA TYR A 804 -20.25 -16.10 -2.64
C TYR A 804 -19.92 -15.60 -4.05
N ASP A 805 -18.94 -14.68 -4.19
CA ASP A 805 -18.42 -14.23 -5.49
C ASP A 805 -18.02 -15.42 -6.39
N ARG A 806 -17.47 -16.50 -5.82
CA ARG A 806 -17.01 -17.69 -6.57
C ARG A 806 -18.14 -18.61 -7.05
N PHE A 807 -19.33 -18.49 -6.48
CA PHE A 807 -20.55 -19.16 -6.97
C PHE A 807 -21.36 -18.24 -7.90
N GLY A 808 -20.84 -17.05 -8.21
CA GLY A 808 -21.47 -16.09 -9.10
C GLY A 808 -22.61 -15.31 -8.46
N PHE A 809 -22.59 -15.10 -7.14
CA PHE A 809 -23.36 -14.01 -6.53
C PHE A 809 -22.72 -12.66 -6.89
N VAL A 810 -23.54 -11.63 -7.05
CA VAL A 810 -23.14 -10.24 -7.32
C VAL A 810 -23.70 -9.37 -6.21
N ALA A 811 -22.90 -8.45 -5.66
CA ALA A 811 -23.39 -7.49 -4.67
C ALA A 811 -24.28 -6.43 -5.33
N VAL A 812 -25.48 -6.24 -4.78
CA VAL A 812 -26.50 -5.31 -5.29
C VAL A 812 -26.73 -4.11 -4.36
N GLU A 813 -26.60 -4.31 -3.05
CA GLU A 813 -26.71 -3.25 -2.03
C GLU A 813 -25.69 -3.50 -0.90
N ARG A 814 -25.42 -2.48 -0.07
CA ARG A 814 -24.50 -2.58 1.08
C ARG A 814 -25.01 -1.73 2.25
N SER A 815 -25.17 -2.35 3.41
CA SER A 815 -25.57 -1.69 4.65
C SER A 815 -24.41 -1.53 5.63
N GLU A 816 -24.44 -0.47 6.44
CA GLU A 816 -23.47 -0.18 7.51
C GLU A 816 -24.21 0.18 8.80
N PHE A 817 -23.94 -0.52 9.90
CA PHE A 817 -24.52 -0.29 11.22
C PHE A 817 -23.39 -0.10 12.25
N GLY A 818 -22.70 1.05 12.18
CA GLY A 818 -21.47 1.28 12.92
C GLY A 818 -20.34 0.39 12.39
N ASP A 819 -19.78 -0.46 13.24
CA ASP A 819 -18.71 -1.40 12.86
C ASP A 819 -19.21 -2.62 12.06
N ILE A 820 -20.54 -2.82 11.95
CA ILE A 820 -21.15 -3.94 11.23
C ILE A 820 -21.35 -3.53 9.76
N VAL A 821 -20.81 -4.32 8.83
CA VAL A 821 -20.96 -4.12 7.39
C VAL A 821 -21.58 -5.37 6.78
N GLU A 822 -22.65 -5.22 6.00
CA GLU A 822 -23.26 -6.31 5.23
C GLU A 822 -23.31 -5.96 3.74
N HIS A 823 -22.93 -6.93 2.91
CA HIS A 823 -23.13 -6.90 1.47
C HIS A 823 -24.34 -7.76 1.12
N HIS A 824 -25.35 -7.13 0.52
CA HIS A 824 -26.54 -7.82 0.02
C HIS A 824 -26.21 -8.32 -1.39
N MET A 825 -26.28 -9.64 -1.61
CA MET A 825 -25.81 -10.27 -2.83
C MET A 825 -26.86 -11.19 -3.45
N LEU A 826 -26.99 -11.15 -4.78
CA LEU A 826 -27.95 -11.92 -5.56
C LEU A 826 -27.27 -12.74 -6.66
N ARG A 827 -27.76 -13.96 -6.92
CA ARG A 827 -27.36 -14.85 -8.01
C ARG A 827 -28.59 -15.23 -8.84
N GLU A 828 -28.57 -14.87 -10.12
CA GLU A 828 -29.49 -15.41 -11.13
C GLU A 828 -29.26 -16.92 -11.34
N PRO A 829 -30.33 -17.71 -11.57
CA PRO A 829 -30.23 -19.15 -11.79
C PRO A 829 -29.51 -19.49 -13.12
N GLU A 830 -28.89 -20.66 -13.18
CA GLU A 830 -28.08 -21.09 -14.33
C GLU A 830 -28.89 -21.33 -15.61
N SER A 831 -30.22 -21.54 -15.50
CA SER A 831 -31.15 -21.57 -16.64
C SER A 831 -31.33 -20.21 -17.37
N ARG A 832 -30.69 -19.14 -16.89
CA ARG A 832 -30.67 -17.79 -17.50
C ARG A 832 -29.24 -17.26 -17.79
N ARG A 833 -28.21 -18.11 -17.90
CA ARG A 833 -26.78 -17.71 -17.95
C ARG A 833 -26.01 -18.08 -19.22
#